data_AF-A0A933HYS5-F1
#
_entry.id   AF-A0A933HYS5-F1
#
_cell.length_a   1.000
_cell.length_b   1.000
_cell.length_c   1.000
_cell.angle_alpha   90.00
_cell.angle_beta   90.00
_cell.angle_gamma   90.00
#
_symmetry.space_group_name_H-M   'P 1'
#
loop_
_entity.id
_entity.type
_entity.pdbx_description
1 polymer ?
#
loop_
_entity_poly.entity_id
_entity_poly.type
_entity_poly.pdbx_seq_one_letter_code
_entity_poly.pdbx_strand_id
1 'polypeptide(L)'
;MRTDIAKIFSSQGPLAALDPAYEERPQQVAMAEAVAEALGAGRRLAVEAGTGVGKSLAYLLPGALWTLAEDRRLMVSTYTRALQEQLMHRDLPMAAAVLRAMGSGLDFACLMGSDNYLCLRRLFLQRRSPDLFDRRSEAVLVGLSAWVGKAPTGYRSALPVLVPEGLWLRLCRDPDACMGSACRYREDCLYRRDWARAESSRVLVVNHALLLSSPRLPAYGALVIDEAHSLEDAAASHYGVTVSDARCGRVLSDIASSDGRRGLLSRLRGVREGDRRVVEDLVEGCRKEVWRFFGDLAQAHGLEFPARAAGSRVHEEPRSRRLERDHGLKGISGLKGLEAALGGIEGACSDPEEVVELKSVVLRLAKLRHDFDAALKTGEAAVAVSGLPTSDHFLADPLRGPEPASGRFGGSVARWVESGKGRIGLHLAPLDLAPRLERDLFAKEIPIVMTSATLSAGRGLKEFKSRVGAGGAAELVLDSPFDYPTQAGLLLVDELPEPRKEGPYAEAVADACRRIIAAVPGGLFILFSSWRMLESVAKMLRRKVKGRPLWTQGETGNEALLENFMAARNAVLLGVDTFWQGVDVHGGALSCVVLAKLPFPNFATPIEESRREYLESRGLSYFEDHSVPKAVVKFRQGFGRLIRSCEDRGAVVVLDPRILHRRYGKTFLDALPRCRKLSSIEELEGFFRDGR
;
A
#
# COMPACT_ATOMS: atom_id res chain seq x y z
N MET A 1 -2.75 25.46 -26.22
CA MET A 1 -1.85 25.02 -25.13
C MET A 1 -0.40 25.52 -25.33
N ARG A 2 -0.19 26.82 -25.63
CA ARG A 2 1.14 27.37 -26.01
C ARG A 2 1.84 28.12 -24.85
N THR A 3 1.57 27.74 -23.60
CA THR A 3 2.53 28.07 -22.55
C THR A 3 3.70 27.13 -22.77
N ASP A 4 4.85 27.70 -23.11
CA ASP A 4 6.09 26.96 -23.28
C ASP A 4 6.47 26.34 -21.92
N ILE A 5 6.11 25.08 -21.72
CA ILE A 5 6.29 24.36 -20.46
C ILE A 5 7.75 24.38 -20.03
N ALA A 6 8.69 24.40 -20.98
CA ALA A 6 10.12 24.49 -20.72
C ALA A 6 10.48 25.79 -19.98
N LYS A 7 9.81 26.91 -20.27
CA LYS A 7 10.07 28.19 -19.56
C LYS A 7 9.75 28.11 -18.07
N ILE A 8 8.80 27.27 -17.67
CA ILE A 8 8.44 27.08 -16.26
C ILE A 8 9.61 26.47 -15.47
N PHE A 9 10.30 25.51 -16.10
CA PHE A 9 11.42 24.76 -15.54
C PHE A 9 12.79 25.36 -15.86
N SER A 10 12.85 26.44 -16.64
CA SER A 10 14.12 27.11 -16.91
C SER A 10 14.73 27.70 -15.62
N SER A 11 16.04 27.86 -15.60
CA SER A 11 16.80 28.51 -14.52
C SER A 11 16.37 29.95 -14.21
N GLN A 12 15.65 30.61 -15.14
CA GLN A 12 15.05 31.94 -14.95
C GLN A 12 13.50 31.87 -14.88
N GLY A 13 12.96 30.66 -14.74
CA GLY A 13 11.53 30.38 -14.74
C GLY A 13 10.87 30.64 -13.38
N PRO A 14 9.53 30.65 -13.35
CA PRO A 14 8.74 30.73 -12.12
C PRO A 14 9.13 29.73 -11.02
N LEU A 15 9.55 28.50 -11.38
CA LEU A 15 9.94 27.51 -10.39
C LEU A 15 11.26 27.88 -9.70
N ALA A 16 12.25 28.32 -10.48
CA ALA A 16 13.53 28.82 -9.95
C ALA A 16 13.37 30.06 -9.07
N ALA A 17 12.41 30.93 -9.40
CA ALA A 17 12.11 32.12 -8.61
C ALA A 17 11.45 31.80 -7.25
N LEU A 18 10.74 30.68 -7.14
CA LEU A 18 10.00 30.28 -5.93
C LEU A 18 10.79 29.35 -5.01
N ASP A 19 11.70 28.56 -5.57
CA ASP A 19 12.57 27.65 -4.82
C ASP A 19 14.03 27.95 -5.18
N PRO A 20 14.78 28.66 -4.31
CA PRO A 20 16.18 28.95 -4.53
C PRO A 20 17.08 27.70 -4.61
N ALA A 21 16.61 26.55 -4.11
CA ALA A 21 17.31 25.26 -4.23
C ALA A 21 16.94 24.51 -5.53
N TYR A 22 16.09 25.09 -6.37
CA TYR A 22 15.75 24.52 -7.67
C TYR A 22 16.94 24.57 -8.64
N GLU A 23 17.13 23.48 -9.37
CA GLU A 23 18.10 23.36 -10.44
C GLU A 23 17.38 22.92 -11.71
N GLU A 24 17.68 23.59 -12.81
CA GLU A 24 17.18 23.21 -14.12
C GLU A 24 17.73 21.84 -14.53
N ARG A 25 16.83 20.93 -14.90
CA ARG A 25 17.16 19.55 -15.28
C ARG A 25 16.57 19.25 -16.66
N PRO A 26 17.37 18.99 -17.69
CA PRO A 26 16.87 18.68 -19.03
C PRO A 26 15.90 17.49 -19.04
N GLN A 27 16.13 16.48 -18.19
CA GLN A 27 15.24 15.34 -18.04
C GLN A 27 13.88 15.74 -17.48
N GLN A 28 13.82 16.73 -16.58
CA GLN A 28 12.56 17.23 -16.03
C GLN A 28 11.75 17.94 -17.11
N VAL A 29 12.41 18.77 -17.92
CA VAL A 29 11.81 19.48 -19.06
C VAL A 29 11.27 18.49 -20.08
N ALA A 30 12.09 17.52 -20.50
CA ALA A 30 11.70 16.49 -21.45
C ALA A 30 10.49 15.67 -20.97
N MET A 31 10.45 15.31 -19.68
CA MET A 31 9.27 14.67 -19.08
C MET A 31 8.04 15.57 -19.16
N ALA A 32 8.17 16.85 -18.80
CA ALA A 32 7.05 17.77 -18.78
C ALA A 32 6.48 18.06 -20.17
N GLU A 33 7.34 18.17 -21.19
CA GLU A 33 6.95 18.30 -22.60
C GLU A 33 6.22 17.06 -23.10
N ALA A 34 6.75 15.87 -22.83
CA ALA A 34 6.11 14.61 -23.23
C ALA A 34 4.75 14.42 -22.53
N VAL A 35 4.64 14.79 -21.25
CA VAL A 35 3.36 14.78 -20.53
C VAL A 35 2.38 15.77 -21.14
N ALA A 36 2.82 17.00 -21.44
CA ALA A 36 1.98 18.01 -22.08
C ALA A 36 1.47 17.54 -23.45
N GLU A 37 2.33 16.95 -24.29
CA GLU A 37 1.94 16.39 -25.58
C GLU A 37 0.93 15.25 -25.41
N ALA A 38 1.20 14.30 -24.50
CA ALA A 38 0.32 13.15 -24.27
C ALA A 38 -1.08 13.59 -23.80
N LEU A 39 -1.14 14.55 -22.88
CA LEU A 39 -2.40 15.11 -22.38
C LEU A 39 -3.17 15.85 -23.49
N GLY A 40 -2.48 16.71 -24.27
CA GLY A 40 -3.10 17.47 -25.35
C GLY A 40 -3.55 16.61 -26.54
N ALA A 41 -2.85 15.51 -26.82
CA ALA A 41 -3.19 14.58 -27.91
C ALA A 41 -4.13 13.45 -27.48
N GLY A 42 -4.54 13.39 -26.20
CA GLY A 42 -5.40 12.32 -25.68
C GLY A 42 -4.73 10.94 -25.68
N ARG A 43 -3.40 10.86 -25.57
CA ARG A 43 -2.62 9.63 -25.69
C ARG A 43 -2.24 9.04 -24.33
N ARG A 44 -1.82 7.77 -24.36
CA ARG A 44 -1.25 7.06 -23.22
C ARG A 44 0.28 7.13 -23.26
N LEU A 45 0.92 7.43 -22.15
CA LEU A 45 2.37 7.58 -22.01
C LEU A 45 2.87 6.83 -20.79
N ALA A 46 3.92 6.02 -20.94
CA ALA A 46 4.68 5.43 -19.85
C ALA A 46 6.05 6.11 -19.75
N VAL A 47 6.38 6.65 -18.58
CA VAL A 47 7.63 7.37 -18.31
C VAL A 47 8.40 6.70 -17.18
N GLU A 48 9.55 6.10 -17.48
CA GLU A 48 10.53 5.80 -16.43
C GLU A 48 11.45 7.00 -16.30
N ALA A 49 11.38 7.71 -15.16
CA ALA A 49 12.19 8.88 -14.91
C ALA A 49 12.96 8.71 -13.60
N GLY A 50 14.30 8.64 -13.72
CA GLY A 50 15.20 8.37 -12.60
C GLY A 50 14.94 9.21 -11.34
N THR A 51 15.44 8.76 -10.19
CA THR A 51 15.35 9.57 -8.97
C THR A 51 16.08 10.91 -9.18
N GLY A 52 15.53 11.99 -8.61
CA GLY A 52 16.07 13.34 -8.75
C GLY A 52 15.52 14.14 -9.92
N VAL A 53 14.90 13.50 -10.93
CA VAL A 53 14.32 14.21 -12.09
C VAL A 53 13.25 15.24 -11.68
N GLY A 54 12.59 15.09 -10.53
CA GLY A 54 11.49 15.96 -10.14
C GLY A 54 10.18 15.58 -10.83
N LYS A 55 9.91 14.26 -10.90
CA LYS A 55 8.74 13.63 -11.53
C LYS A 55 7.42 14.30 -11.17
N SER A 56 7.18 14.54 -9.87
CA SER A 56 5.94 15.14 -9.38
C SER A 56 5.61 16.44 -10.09
N LEU A 57 6.53 17.41 -10.08
CA LEU A 57 6.31 18.69 -10.75
C LEU A 57 6.25 18.53 -12.27
N ALA A 58 7.04 17.61 -12.85
CA ALA A 58 7.05 17.35 -14.28
C ALA A 58 5.71 16.82 -14.83
N TYR A 59 4.89 16.12 -14.03
CA TYR A 59 3.53 15.77 -14.46
C TYR A 59 2.45 16.72 -13.90
N LEU A 60 2.67 17.34 -12.74
CA LEU A 60 1.68 18.22 -12.09
C LEU A 60 1.53 19.54 -12.83
N LEU A 61 2.62 20.19 -13.24
CA LEU A 61 2.57 21.49 -13.93
C LEU A 61 1.90 21.41 -15.30
N PRO A 62 2.32 20.53 -16.24
CA PRO A 62 1.60 20.38 -17.49
C PRO A 62 0.17 19.86 -17.29
N GLY A 63 -0.04 18.98 -16.32
CA GLY A 63 -1.37 18.50 -15.94
C GLY A 63 -2.30 19.62 -15.46
N ALA A 64 -1.82 20.50 -14.60
CA ALA A 64 -2.59 21.62 -14.08
C ALA A 64 -2.90 22.66 -15.18
N LEU A 65 -1.93 22.97 -16.05
CA LEU A 65 -2.17 23.80 -17.23
C LEU A 65 -3.21 23.19 -18.17
N TRP A 66 -3.16 21.86 -18.36
CA TRP A 66 -4.17 21.14 -19.11
C TRP A 66 -5.56 21.26 -18.47
N THR A 67 -5.68 21.17 -17.13
CA THR A 67 -6.98 21.36 -16.45
C THR A 67 -7.56 22.76 -16.66
N LEU A 68 -6.70 23.78 -16.73
CA LEU A 68 -7.11 25.17 -16.96
C LEU A 68 -7.54 25.40 -18.42
N ALA A 69 -6.94 24.67 -19.37
CA ALA A 69 -7.24 24.80 -20.79
C ALA A 69 -8.50 24.03 -21.20
N GLU A 70 -8.68 22.81 -20.69
CA GLU A 70 -9.77 21.91 -21.09
C GLU A 70 -11.00 22.01 -20.18
N ASP A 71 -10.91 22.74 -19.06
CA ASP A 71 -11.93 22.77 -18.00
C ASP A 71 -12.35 21.37 -17.52
N ARG A 72 -11.37 20.46 -17.42
CA ARG A 72 -11.55 19.08 -16.99
C ARG A 72 -10.60 18.74 -15.85
N ARG A 73 -11.04 17.85 -14.96
CA ARG A 73 -10.24 17.41 -13.81
C ARG A 73 -9.10 16.48 -14.22
N LEU A 74 -7.93 16.70 -13.62
CA LEU A 74 -6.83 15.74 -13.58
C LEU A 74 -6.94 14.86 -12.34
N MET A 75 -6.94 13.55 -12.53
CA MET A 75 -6.79 12.59 -11.44
C MET A 75 -5.32 12.17 -11.31
N VAL A 76 -4.77 12.18 -10.10
CA VAL A 76 -3.44 11.66 -9.78
C VAL A 76 -3.61 10.51 -8.81
N SER A 77 -3.12 9.33 -9.17
CA SER A 77 -3.11 8.14 -8.32
C SER A 77 -1.68 7.78 -7.95
N THR A 78 -1.39 7.62 -6.66
CA THR A 78 -0.09 7.13 -6.17
C THR A 78 -0.27 5.90 -5.29
N TYR A 79 0.81 5.27 -4.83
CA TYR A 79 0.70 3.97 -4.15
C TYR A 79 0.33 4.09 -2.67
N THR A 80 1.10 4.85 -1.88
CA THR A 80 0.99 4.88 -0.42
C THR A 80 0.40 6.21 0.09
N ARG A 81 -0.07 6.18 1.33
CA ARG A 81 -0.62 7.37 2.01
C ARG A 81 0.45 8.43 2.26
N ALA A 82 1.67 8.01 2.58
CA ALA A 82 2.81 8.92 2.74
C ALA A 82 3.13 9.67 1.42
N LEU A 83 3.03 8.99 0.27
CA LEU A 83 3.18 9.63 -1.03
C LEU A 83 2.03 10.59 -1.35
N GLN A 84 0.79 10.24 -0.98
CA GLN A 84 -0.34 11.17 -1.10
C GLN A 84 -0.11 12.44 -0.26
N GLU A 85 0.37 12.29 0.97
CA GLU A 85 0.68 13.43 1.86
C GLU A 85 1.83 14.28 1.31
N GLN A 86 2.88 13.65 0.75
CA GLN A 86 3.96 14.36 0.07
C GLN A 86 3.43 15.22 -1.09
N LEU A 87 2.56 14.68 -1.93
CA LEU A 87 1.93 15.44 -3.02
C LEU A 87 1.10 16.61 -2.47
N MET A 88 0.32 16.40 -1.42
CA MET A 88 -0.60 17.40 -0.88
C MET A 88 0.09 18.52 -0.09
N HIS A 89 1.21 18.23 0.57
CA HIS A 89 1.89 19.17 1.46
C HIS A 89 3.14 19.81 0.85
N ARG A 90 3.69 19.26 -0.23
CA ARG A 90 4.90 19.77 -0.90
C ARG A 90 4.66 20.08 -2.38
N ASP A 91 4.37 19.05 -3.18
CA ASP A 91 4.44 19.17 -4.64
C ASP A 91 3.28 19.98 -5.25
N LEU A 92 2.03 19.75 -4.82
CA LEU A 92 0.87 20.50 -5.29
C LEU A 92 0.86 21.95 -4.81
N PRO A 93 1.18 22.28 -3.53
CA PRO A 93 1.38 23.65 -3.11
C PRO A 93 2.42 24.40 -3.95
N MET A 94 3.53 23.75 -4.30
CA MET A 94 4.55 24.33 -5.20
C MET A 94 3.98 24.58 -6.61
N ALA A 95 3.30 23.60 -7.20
CA ALA A 95 2.65 23.76 -8.51
C ALA A 95 1.60 24.89 -8.50
N ALA A 96 0.83 25.01 -7.43
CA ALA A 96 -0.16 26.08 -7.25
C ALA A 96 0.50 27.47 -7.09
N ALA A 97 1.64 27.55 -6.40
CA ALA A 97 2.42 28.78 -6.26
C ALA A 97 2.99 29.23 -7.61
N VAL A 98 3.54 28.30 -8.40
CA VAL A 98 4.02 28.55 -9.77
C VAL A 98 2.90 29.11 -10.65
N LEU A 99 1.73 28.46 -10.65
CA LEU A 99 0.60 28.95 -11.45
C LEU A 99 0.10 30.32 -10.98
N ARG A 100 0.11 30.59 -9.68
CA ARG A 100 -0.27 31.89 -9.12
C ARG A 100 0.67 33.00 -9.59
N ALA A 101 1.98 32.74 -9.61
CA ALA A 101 2.97 33.66 -10.18
C ALA A 101 2.72 33.93 -11.67
N MET A 102 2.11 32.98 -12.38
CA MET A 102 1.69 33.11 -13.78
C MET A 102 0.27 33.68 -13.96
N GLY A 103 -0.39 34.12 -12.88
CA GLY A 103 -1.72 34.73 -12.92
C GLY A 103 -2.90 33.75 -12.91
N SER A 104 -2.69 32.48 -12.57
CA SER A 104 -3.72 31.43 -12.54
C SER A 104 -3.83 30.76 -11.16
N GLY A 105 -5.02 30.31 -10.77
CA GLY A 105 -5.25 29.55 -9.54
C GLY A 105 -5.35 28.05 -9.78
N LEU A 106 -4.90 27.24 -8.82
CA LEU A 106 -5.05 25.78 -8.84
C LEU A 106 -5.72 25.28 -7.56
N ASP A 107 -6.93 24.76 -7.71
CA ASP A 107 -7.64 24.08 -6.63
C ASP A 107 -7.38 22.58 -6.71
N PHE A 108 -6.92 22.01 -5.60
CA PHE A 108 -6.60 20.59 -5.50
C PHE A 108 -7.14 19.98 -4.20
N ALA A 109 -7.42 18.69 -4.25
CA ALA A 109 -7.92 17.93 -3.11
C ALA A 109 -7.34 16.51 -3.12
N CYS A 110 -7.49 15.82 -1.99
CA CYS A 110 -7.17 14.40 -1.85
C CYS A 110 -8.42 13.65 -1.41
N LEU A 111 -8.52 12.37 -1.78
CA LEU A 111 -9.46 11.42 -1.21
C LEU A 111 -8.72 10.17 -0.72
N MET A 112 -9.19 9.65 0.41
CA MET A 112 -8.70 8.39 0.98
C MET A 112 -9.82 7.33 1.01
N GLY A 113 -9.45 6.07 1.28
CA GLY A 113 -10.45 5.03 1.58
C GLY A 113 -11.34 5.44 2.77
N SER A 114 -12.61 5.04 2.77
CA SER A 114 -13.60 5.49 3.76
C SER A 114 -13.21 5.17 5.21
N ASP A 115 -12.52 4.05 5.42
CA ASP A 115 -12.01 3.60 6.72
C ASP A 115 -10.91 4.51 7.31
N ASN A 116 -10.51 5.54 6.56
CA ASN A 116 -9.54 6.56 6.95
C ASN A 116 -10.18 7.84 7.46
N TYR A 117 -11.51 7.93 7.44
CA TYR A 117 -12.23 9.10 7.93
C TYR A 117 -12.83 8.84 9.30
N LEU A 118 -12.72 9.81 10.20
CA LEU A 118 -13.43 9.81 11.47
C LEU A 118 -14.93 9.99 11.21
N CYS A 119 -15.75 9.09 11.75
CA CYS A 119 -17.20 9.18 11.68
C CYS A 119 -17.76 9.84 12.94
N LEU A 120 -18.33 11.04 12.80
CA LEU A 120 -18.87 11.79 13.93
C LEU A 120 -19.96 11.02 14.67
N ARG A 121 -20.86 10.38 13.92
CA ARG A 121 -21.89 9.51 14.48
C ARG A 121 -21.28 8.46 15.41
N ARG A 122 -20.29 7.70 14.91
CA ARG A 122 -19.66 6.63 15.69
C ARG A 122 -18.87 7.18 16.89
N LEU A 123 -18.20 8.33 16.74
CA LEU A 123 -17.52 9.02 17.85
C LEU A 123 -18.50 9.35 18.99
N PHE A 124 -19.62 10.01 18.66
CA PHE A 124 -20.60 10.41 19.67
C PHE A 124 -21.41 9.24 20.22
N LEU A 125 -21.58 8.15 19.46
CA LEU A 125 -22.10 6.89 19.97
C LEU A 125 -21.18 6.29 21.04
N GLN A 126 -19.86 6.23 20.80
CA GLN A 126 -18.93 5.71 21.83
C GLN A 126 -18.89 6.60 23.07
N ARG A 127 -19.05 7.92 22.92
CA ARG A 127 -19.13 8.86 24.06
C ARG A 127 -20.35 8.65 24.96
N ARG A 128 -21.41 8.03 24.46
CA ARG A 128 -22.62 7.70 25.24
C ARG A 128 -22.48 6.42 26.06
N SER A 129 -21.38 5.68 25.91
CA SER A 129 -21.11 4.44 26.65
C SER A 129 -19.65 4.40 27.15
N PRO A 130 -19.24 5.36 27.99
CA PRO A 130 -17.85 5.49 28.46
C PRO A 130 -17.38 4.27 29.28
N ASP A 131 -18.30 3.60 29.99
CA ASP A 131 -18.00 2.45 30.87
C ASP A 131 -17.40 1.22 30.16
N LEU A 132 -17.37 1.23 28.82
CA LEU A 132 -16.83 0.17 27.97
C LEU A 132 -15.36 0.36 27.60
N PHE A 133 -14.72 1.44 28.05
CA PHE A 133 -13.38 1.85 27.63
C PHE A 133 -12.43 2.05 28.81
N ASP A 134 -11.14 1.85 28.58
CA ASP A 134 -10.11 2.23 29.53
C ASP A 134 -9.94 3.75 29.59
N ARG A 135 -9.39 4.29 30.70
CA ARG A 135 -9.16 5.73 30.89
C ARG A 135 -8.41 6.38 29.71
N ARG A 136 -7.51 5.62 29.07
CA ARG A 136 -6.76 6.10 27.91
C ARG A 136 -7.65 6.31 26.69
N SER A 137 -8.51 5.34 26.36
CA SER A 137 -9.46 5.48 25.25
C SER A 137 -10.48 6.60 25.52
N GLU A 138 -10.92 6.76 26.78
CA GLU A 138 -11.82 7.85 27.16
C GLU A 138 -11.19 9.23 26.90
N ALA A 139 -9.95 9.44 27.32
CA ALA A 139 -9.22 10.69 27.04
C ALA A 139 -9.10 10.97 25.53
N VAL A 140 -8.86 9.93 24.73
CA VAL A 140 -8.85 10.04 23.26
C VAL A 140 -10.22 10.48 22.72
N LEU A 141 -11.32 9.87 23.17
CA LEU A 141 -12.67 10.23 22.73
C LEU A 141 -13.03 11.69 23.07
N VAL A 142 -12.63 12.16 24.25
CA VAL A 142 -12.82 13.55 24.68
C VAL A 142 -12.04 14.50 23.79
N GLY A 143 -10.74 14.23 23.57
CA GLY A 143 -9.88 15.06 22.73
C GLY A 143 -10.36 15.15 21.29
N LEU A 144 -10.78 14.02 20.70
CA LEU A 144 -11.34 13.98 19.35
C LEU A 144 -12.63 14.80 19.25
N SER A 145 -13.53 14.70 20.25
CA SER A 145 -14.79 15.44 20.25
C SER A 145 -14.58 16.95 20.29
N ALA A 146 -13.57 17.42 21.02
CA ALA A 146 -13.22 18.84 21.07
C ALA A 146 -12.55 19.33 19.77
N TRP A 147 -11.87 18.44 19.03
CA TRP A 147 -11.16 18.79 17.80
C TRP A 147 -12.08 18.88 16.57
N VAL A 148 -13.12 18.04 16.49
CA VAL A 148 -13.99 17.90 15.30
C VAL A 148 -14.48 19.22 14.72
N GLY A 149 -14.93 20.16 15.56
CA GLY A 149 -15.50 21.44 15.10
C GLY A 149 -14.52 22.33 14.32
N LYS A 150 -13.21 22.17 14.57
CA LYS A 150 -12.14 22.91 13.87
C LYS A 150 -11.29 22.00 12.97
N ALA A 151 -11.68 20.74 12.81
CA ALA A 151 -10.92 19.79 12.02
C ALA A 151 -10.85 20.26 10.56
N PRO A 152 -9.67 20.35 9.94
CA PRO A 152 -9.57 20.71 8.52
C PRO A 152 -10.04 19.57 7.61
N THR A 153 -9.93 18.31 8.05
CA THR A 153 -10.26 17.08 7.30
C THR A 153 -10.71 15.98 8.27
N GLY A 154 -11.33 14.92 7.76
CA GLY A 154 -11.68 13.73 8.55
C GLY A 154 -10.57 12.70 8.71
N TYR A 155 -9.40 12.92 8.12
CA TYR A 155 -8.33 11.93 8.03
C TYR A 155 -7.79 11.44 9.37
N ARG A 156 -7.55 10.13 9.46
CA ARG A 156 -6.84 9.51 10.59
C ARG A 156 -5.46 10.12 10.83
N SER A 157 -4.73 10.45 9.76
CA SER A 157 -3.39 11.06 9.87
C SER A 157 -3.42 12.51 10.32
N ALA A 158 -4.56 13.20 10.19
CA ALA A 158 -4.73 14.58 10.67
C ALA A 158 -5.20 14.67 12.12
N LEU A 159 -5.38 13.53 12.81
CA LEU A 159 -5.87 13.53 14.18
C LEU A 159 -4.80 14.09 15.14
N PRO A 160 -5.20 14.90 16.15
CA PRO A 160 -4.25 15.51 17.08
C PRO A 160 -3.68 14.53 18.10
N VAL A 161 -4.17 13.27 18.12
CA VAL A 161 -3.79 12.24 19.08
C VAL A 161 -3.69 10.88 18.39
N LEU A 162 -2.75 10.05 18.84
CA LEU A 162 -2.61 8.69 18.37
C LEU A 162 -3.81 7.84 18.82
N VAL A 163 -4.58 7.34 17.86
CA VAL A 163 -5.73 6.45 18.12
C VAL A 163 -5.32 4.98 17.92
N PRO A 164 -5.38 4.13 18.97
CA PRO A 164 -5.11 2.71 18.85
C PRO A 164 -6.01 2.05 17.80
N GLU A 165 -5.49 1.08 17.05
CA GLU A 165 -6.21 0.45 15.94
C GLU A 165 -7.56 -0.15 16.34
N GLY A 166 -7.62 -0.84 17.49
CA GLY A 166 -8.87 -1.42 18.00
C GLY A 166 -9.95 -0.37 18.30
N LEU A 167 -9.56 0.83 18.75
CA LEU A 167 -10.46 1.95 18.95
C LEU A 167 -10.83 2.60 17.61
N TRP A 168 -9.86 2.78 16.70
CA TRP A 168 -10.09 3.37 15.38
C TRP A 168 -11.14 2.61 14.57
N LEU A 169 -11.09 1.27 14.57
CA LEU A 169 -12.08 0.42 13.89
C LEU A 169 -13.53 0.67 14.36
N ARG A 170 -13.70 1.21 15.58
CA ARG A 170 -15.01 1.60 16.14
C ARG A 170 -15.41 3.03 15.83
N LEU A 171 -14.48 3.87 15.39
CA LEU A 171 -14.65 5.31 15.17
C LEU A 171 -14.68 5.70 13.69
N CYS A 172 -14.01 4.93 12.81
CA CYS A 172 -13.88 5.28 11.40
C CYS A 172 -15.21 5.19 10.63
N ARG A 173 -15.30 5.81 9.46
CA ARG A 173 -16.47 5.64 8.59
C ARG A 173 -16.45 4.23 8.02
N ASP A 174 -17.57 3.54 8.22
CA ASP A 174 -17.89 2.31 7.53
C ASP A 174 -18.89 2.65 6.41
N PRO A 175 -18.54 2.39 5.13
CA PRO A 175 -19.42 2.71 4.00
C PRO A 175 -20.73 1.93 4.04
N ASP A 176 -20.73 0.72 4.59
CA ASP A 176 -21.91 -0.13 4.72
C ASP A 176 -22.78 0.31 5.91
N ALA A 177 -22.23 1.07 6.86
CA ALA A 177 -22.95 1.62 8.03
C ALA A 177 -23.31 3.10 7.91
N CYS A 178 -23.00 3.73 6.79
CA CYS A 178 -23.17 5.16 6.64
C CYS A 178 -24.65 5.48 6.40
N MET A 179 -25.22 6.34 7.26
CA MET A 179 -26.60 6.81 7.11
C MET A 179 -26.80 7.79 5.93
N GLY A 180 -25.73 8.16 5.21
CA GLY A 180 -25.81 9.02 4.03
C GLY A 180 -26.55 10.34 4.29
N SER A 181 -27.64 10.56 3.56
CA SER A 181 -28.50 11.74 3.69
C SER A 181 -29.29 11.79 5.01
N ALA A 182 -29.56 10.64 5.62
CA ALA A 182 -30.33 10.49 6.87
C ALA A 182 -29.47 10.64 8.14
N CYS A 183 -28.16 10.86 8.00
CA CYS A 183 -27.28 11.01 9.15
C CYS A 183 -27.56 12.31 9.92
N ARG A 184 -27.79 12.23 11.23
CA ARG A 184 -27.88 13.41 12.13
C ARG A 184 -26.68 14.37 12.01
N TYR A 185 -25.50 13.83 11.76
CA TYR A 185 -24.25 14.60 11.66
C TYR A 185 -23.89 14.96 10.21
N ARG A 186 -24.87 14.96 9.29
CA ARG A 186 -24.64 15.13 7.85
C ARG A 186 -23.92 16.44 7.53
N GLU A 187 -24.37 17.55 8.11
CA GLU A 187 -23.85 18.89 7.79
C GLU A 187 -22.41 19.06 8.30
N ASP A 188 -22.08 18.46 9.45
CA ASP A 188 -20.74 18.47 10.03
C ASP A 188 -19.85 17.30 9.54
N CYS A 189 -20.35 16.46 8.65
CA CYS A 189 -19.68 15.22 8.28
C CYS A 189 -18.36 15.49 7.56
N LEU A 190 -17.24 15.24 8.24
CA LEU A 190 -15.89 15.48 7.73
C LEU A 190 -15.64 14.77 6.39
N TYR A 191 -16.16 13.55 6.21
CA TYR A 191 -16.09 12.83 4.94
C TYR A 191 -16.83 13.54 3.81
N ARG A 192 -18.07 14.00 4.05
CA ARG A 192 -18.85 14.72 3.02
C ARG A 192 -18.20 16.04 2.65
N ARG A 193 -17.64 16.75 3.62
CA ARG A 193 -16.93 18.01 3.39
C ARG A 193 -15.69 17.79 2.52
N ASP A 194 -14.89 16.78 2.81
CA ASP A 194 -13.71 16.47 2.00
C ASP A 194 -14.11 15.94 0.61
N TRP A 195 -15.22 15.21 0.50
CA TRP A 195 -15.80 14.81 -0.78
C TRP A 195 -16.28 15.98 -1.63
N ALA A 196 -17.01 16.94 -1.03
CA ALA A 196 -17.45 18.15 -1.72
C ALA A 196 -16.27 18.99 -2.23
N ARG A 197 -15.18 19.09 -1.45
CA ARG A 197 -13.92 19.71 -1.91
C ARG A 197 -13.29 18.95 -3.07
N ALA A 198 -13.33 17.63 -3.04
CA ALA A 198 -12.85 16.80 -4.15
C ALA A 198 -13.67 17.04 -5.43
N GLU A 199 -15.00 17.14 -5.31
CA GLU A 199 -15.91 17.43 -6.42
C GLU A 199 -15.71 18.83 -7.04
N SER A 200 -15.26 19.81 -6.26
CA SER A 200 -14.94 21.15 -6.77
C SER A 200 -13.48 21.33 -7.21
N SER A 201 -12.61 20.36 -6.95
CA SER A 201 -11.17 20.47 -7.26
C SER A 201 -10.85 20.17 -8.73
N ARG A 202 -9.87 20.88 -9.28
CA ARG A 202 -9.31 20.62 -10.64
C ARG A 202 -8.31 19.47 -10.63
N VAL A 203 -7.53 19.32 -9.56
CA VAL A 203 -6.60 18.20 -9.39
C VAL A 203 -7.02 17.37 -8.18
N LEU A 204 -7.26 16.08 -8.39
CA LEU A 204 -7.69 15.16 -7.36
C LEU A 204 -6.67 14.03 -7.15
N VAL A 205 -6.12 13.94 -5.95
CA VAL A 205 -5.19 12.88 -5.54
C VAL A 205 -5.92 11.73 -4.88
N VAL A 206 -5.64 10.50 -5.31
CA VAL A 206 -6.14 9.24 -4.72
C VAL A 206 -4.99 8.24 -4.61
N ASN A 207 -5.21 7.11 -3.93
CA ASN A 207 -4.29 5.97 -4.04
C ASN A 207 -4.74 4.97 -5.11
N HIS A 208 -3.86 4.05 -5.51
CA HIS A 208 -4.17 3.03 -6.52
C HIS A 208 -5.35 2.15 -6.11
N ALA A 209 -5.45 1.78 -4.84
CA ALA A 209 -6.57 0.99 -4.34
C ALA A 209 -7.91 1.71 -4.54
N LEU A 210 -7.99 3.01 -4.25
CA LEU A 210 -9.19 3.82 -4.44
C LEU A 210 -9.49 4.06 -5.92
N LEU A 211 -8.45 4.28 -6.75
CA LEU A 211 -8.58 4.38 -8.21
C LEU A 211 -9.25 3.13 -8.81
N LEU A 212 -8.82 1.94 -8.37
CA LEU A 212 -9.33 0.67 -8.87
C LEU A 212 -10.67 0.28 -8.25
N SER A 213 -10.91 0.64 -6.98
CA SER A 213 -12.09 0.16 -6.23
C SER A 213 -13.36 1.00 -6.38
N SER A 214 -13.25 2.26 -6.82
CA SER A 214 -14.39 3.17 -6.79
C SER A 214 -14.89 3.51 -8.19
N PRO A 215 -16.04 2.95 -8.62
CA PRO A 215 -16.70 3.36 -9.86
C PRO A 215 -17.24 4.80 -9.81
N ARG A 216 -17.02 5.56 -8.72
CA ARG A 216 -17.68 6.86 -8.46
C ARG A 216 -16.72 7.92 -7.95
N LEU A 217 -15.45 7.80 -8.31
CA LEU A 217 -14.57 8.94 -8.17
C LEU A 217 -15.12 10.13 -8.96
N PRO A 218 -14.98 11.38 -8.45
CA PRO A 218 -15.38 12.56 -9.19
C PRO A 218 -14.83 12.51 -10.62
N ALA A 219 -15.69 12.79 -11.61
CA ALA A 219 -15.35 12.63 -13.03
C ALA A 219 -14.04 13.35 -13.38
N TYR A 220 -13.19 12.71 -14.19
CA TYR A 220 -11.89 13.22 -14.58
C TYR A 220 -11.69 13.03 -16.08
N GLY A 221 -10.95 13.95 -16.69
CA GLY A 221 -10.65 13.92 -18.11
C GLY A 221 -9.22 13.48 -18.44
N ALA A 222 -8.36 13.33 -17.44
CA ALA A 222 -7.00 12.82 -17.57
C ALA A 222 -6.59 12.07 -16.29
N LEU A 223 -5.67 11.12 -16.42
CA LEU A 223 -5.16 10.32 -15.31
C LEU A 223 -3.62 10.29 -15.30
N VAL A 224 -3.03 10.55 -14.14
CA VAL A 224 -1.63 10.24 -13.83
C VAL A 224 -1.61 9.09 -12.84
N ILE A 225 -0.86 8.04 -13.16
CA ILE A 225 -0.54 6.91 -12.29
C ILE A 225 0.94 7.08 -11.90
N ASP A 226 1.16 7.70 -10.75
CA ASP A 226 2.47 7.83 -10.13
C ASP A 226 2.83 6.55 -9.36
N GLU A 227 4.12 6.24 -9.26
CA GLU A 227 4.62 4.94 -8.79
C GLU A 227 3.96 3.72 -9.45
N ALA A 228 3.76 3.80 -10.77
CA ALA A 228 3.03 2.80 -11.54
C ALA A 228 3.61 1.38 -11.47
N HIS A 229 4.85 1.20 -11.01
CA HIS A 229 5.41 -0.13 -10.70
C HIS A 229 4.59 -0.90 -9.65
N SER A 230 3.86 -0.19 -8.78
CA SER A 230 3.03 -0.77 -7.72
C SER A 230 1.57 -1.00 -8.16
N LEU A 231 1.20 -0.63 -9.40
CA LEU A 231 -0.15 -0.80 -9.91
C LEU A 231 -0.57 -2.28 -9.94
N GLU A 232 0.36 -3.17 -10.30
CA GLU A 232 0.13 -4.63 -10.34
C GLU A 232 -0.23 -5.18 -8.96
N ASP A 233 0.52 -4.80 -7.92
CA ASP A 233 0.27 -5.26 -6.55
C ASP A 233 -1.05 -4.67 -5.98
N ALA A 234 -1.37 -3.41 -6.34
CA ALA A 234 -2.65 -2.81 -5.99
C ALA A 234 -3.84 -3.51 -6.67
N ALA A 235 -3.69 -3.88 -7.94
CA ALA A 235 -4.69 -4.61 -8.71
C ALA A 235 -4.86 -6.06 -8.22
N ALA A 236 -3.78 -6.77 -7.92
CA ALA A 236 -3.83 -8.11 -7.32
C ALA A 236 -4.62 -8.09 -6.00
N SER A 237 -4.37 -7.08 -5.17
CA SER A 237 -5.07 -6.91 -3.90
C SER A 237 -6.55 -6.53 -4.09
N HIS A 238 -6.87 -5.71 -5.09
CA HIS A 238 -8.24 -5.27 -5.36
C HIS A 238 -9.12 -6.38 -5.97
N TYR A 239 -8.57 -7.14 -6.90
CA TYR A 239 -9.29 -8.20 -7.60
C TYR A 239 -9.20 -9.56 -6.89
N GLY A 240 -8.38 -9.67 -5.84
CA GLY A 240 -8.30 -10.85 -4.98
C GLY A 240 -9.40 -10.90 -3.91
N VAL A 241 -9.54 -12.08 -3.30
CA VAL A 241 -10.47 -12.33 -2.19
C VAL A 241 -9.69 -12.90 -1.02
N THR A 242 -10.03 -12.47 0.20
CA THR A 242 -9.45 -13.01 1.44
C THR A 242 -10.53 -13.18 2.50
N VAL A 243 -10.63 -14.41 3.02
CA VAL A 243 -11.53 -14.78 4.12
C VAL A 243 -10.68 -15.34 5.25
N SER A 244 -10.87 -14.87 6.49
CA SER A 244 -10.10 -15.36 7.64
C SER A 244 -10.98 -15.56 8.86
N ASP A 245 -10.55 -16.46 9.75
CA ASP A 245 -11.19 -16.73 11.04
C ASP A 245 -11.38 -15.43 11.84
N ALA A 246 -10.36 -14.56 11.85
CA ALA A 246 -10.41 -13.28 12.54
C ALA A 246 -11.37 -12.28 11.89
N ARG A 247 -11.53 -12.30 10.56
CA ARG A 247 -12.54 -11.48 9.87
C ARG A 247 -13.94 -11.97 10.22
N CYS A 248 -14.18 -13.28 10.18
CA CYS A 248 -15.45 -13.88 10.59
C CYS A 248 -15.78 -13.57 12.05
N GLY A 249 -14.82 -13.80 12.95
CA GLY A 249 -14.99 -13.55 14.38
C GLY A 249 -15.30 -12.10 14.71
N ARG A 250 -14.70 -11.12 13.98
CA ARG A 250 -15.04 -9.70 14.12
C ARG A 250 -16.48 -9.42 13.71
N VAL A 251 -16.90 -9.87 12.52
CA VAL A 251 -18.29 -9.65 12.04
C VAL A 251 -19.31 -10.28 12.99
N LEU A 252 -19.05 -11.50 13.48
CA LEU A 252 -19.93 -12.18 14.43
C LEU A 252 -19.97 -11.48 15.80
N SER A 253 -18.82 -10.99 16.28
CA SER A 253 -18.74 -10.26 17.56
C SER A 253 -19.37 -8.86 17.51
N ASP A 254 -19.40 -8.24 16.33
CA ASP A 254 -20.14 -6.99 16.13
C ASP A 254 -21.65 -7.19 16.25
N ILE A 255 -22.16 -8.40 15.98
CA ILE A 255 -23.58 -8.76 16.15
C ILE A 255 -23.88 -9.02 17.62
N ALA A 256 -23.19 -9.99 18.21
CA ALA A 256 -23.35 -10.41 19.59
C ALA A 256 -22.03 -10.96 20.11
N SER A 257 -21.55 -10.51 21.27
CA SER A 257 -20.37 -11.08 21.93
C SER A 257 -20.66 -12.46 22.54
N SER A 258 -19.61 -13.21 22.89
CA SER A 258 -19.76 -14.53 23.55
C SER A 258 -20.39 -14.45 24.94
N ASP A 259 -20.31 -13.30 25.61
CA ASP A 259 -20.96 -13.06 26.91
C ASP A 259 -22.38 -12.47 26.77
N GLY A 260 -22.87 -12.23 25.54
CA GLY A 260 -24.17 -11.61 25.25
C GLY A 260 -24.30 -10.14 25.69
N ARG A 261 -23.29 -9.59 26.36
CA ARG A 261 -23.34 -8.25 26.98
C ARG A 261 -22.93 -7.12 26.03
N ARG A 262 -22.38 -7.46 24.86
CA ARG A 262 -21.83 -6.53 23.87
C ARG A 262 -22.27 -6.93 22.47
N GLY A 263 -22.13 -6.00 21.52
CA GLY A 263 -22.54 -6.18 20.13
C GLY A 263 -23.75 -5.32 19.79
N LEU A 264 -24.23 -5.43 18.56
CA LEU A 264 -25.41 -4.73 18.07
C LEU A 264 -26.66 -5.16 18.83
N LEU A 265 -26.88 -6.46 19.02
CA LEU A 265 -28.10 -6.98 19.64
C LEU A 265 -28.34 -6.45 21.06
N SER A 266 -27.27 -6.20 21.83
CA SER A 266 -27.37 -5.68 23.19
C SER A 266 -27.76 -4.20 23.24
N ARG A 267 -27.74 -3.49 22.10
CA ARG A 267 -28.04 -2.05 22.00
C ARG A 267 -29.42 -1.76 21.40
N LEU A 268 -29.95 -2.67 20.59
CA LEU A 268 -31.25 -2.50 19.93
C LEU A 268 -32.39 -2.46 20.96
N ARG A 269 -33.22 -1.41 20.88
CA ARG A 269 -34.33 -1.09 21.76
C ARG A 269 -35.64 -1.42 21.03
N GLY A 270 -36.17 -2.63 21.24
CA GLY A 270 -37.43 -3.06 20.62
C GLY A 270 -37.40 -4.47 20.04
N VAL A 271 -36.25 -5.13 20.06
CA VAL A 271 -36.13 -6.54 19.67
C VAL A 271 -36.75 -7.42 20.75
N ARG A 272 -37.69 -8.30 20.35
CA ARG A 272 -38.29 -9.26 21.28
C ARG A 272 -37.22 -10.20 21.80
N GLU A 273 -37.31 -10.57 23.07
CA GLU A 273 -36.35 -11.46 23.73
C GLU A 273 -36.20 -12.81 23.00
N GLY A 274 -37.28 -13.34 22.42
CA GLY A 274 -37.24 -14.54 21.58
C GLY A 274 -36.40 -14.37 20.31
N ASP A 275 -36.57 -13.26 19.59
CA ASP A 275 -35.80 -12.96 18.37
C ASP A 275 -34.32 -12.74 18.70
N ARG A 276 -34.02 -12.09 19.83
CA ARG A 276 -32.64 -11.92 20.32
C ARG A 276 -31.96 -13.27 20.54
N ARG A 277 -32.61 -14.19 21.27
CA ARG A 277 -32.07 -15.54 21.53
C ARG A 277 -31.82 -16.32 20.25
N VAL A 278 -32.74 -16.27 19.29
CA VAL A 278 -32.57 -16.92 17.98
C VAL A 278 -31.31 -16.41 17.26
N VAL A 279 -31.08 -15.09 17.24
CA VAL A 279 -29.87 -14.54 16.62
C VAL A 279 -28.62 -14.90 17.41
N GLU A 280 -28.65 -14.88 18.75
CA GLU A 280 -27.52 -15.31 19.58
C GLU A 280 -27.14 -16.78 19.34
N ASP A 281 -28.13 -17.67 19.25
CA ASP A 281 -27.95 -19.09 18.93
C ASP A 281 -27.36 -19.27 17.52
N LEU A 282 -27.83 -18.51 16.54
CA LEU A 282 -27.29 -18.52 15.17
C LEU A 282 -25.85 -17.98 15.11
N VAL A 283 -25.53 -16.92 15.85
CA VAL A 283 -24.17 -16.38 15.96
C VAL A 283 -23.23 -17.43 16.55
N GLU A 284 -23.65 -18.12 17.61
CA GLU A 284 -22.85 -19.17 18.24
C GLU A 284 -22.71 -20.41 17.34
N GLY A 285 -23.76 -20.79 16.62
CA GLY A 285 -23.70 -21.80 15.56
C GLY A 285 -22.69 -21.44 14.47
N CYS A 286 -22.74 -20.20 13.97
CA CYS A 286 -21.78 -19.69 12.99
C CYS A 286 -20.34 -19.69 13.52
N ARG A 287 -20.11 -19.34 14.79
CA ARG A 287 -18.78 -19.42 15.40
C ARG A 287 -18.22 -20.83 15.39
N LYS A 288 -19.05 -21.82 15.75
CA LYS A 288 -18.66 -23.24 15.74
C LYS A 288 -18.37 -23.73 14.33
N GLU A 289 -19.20 -23.36 13.35
CA GLU A 289 -18.96 -23.68 11.94
C GLU A 289 -17.67 -23.03 11.42
N VAL A 290 -17.43 -21.75 11.71
CA VAL A 290 -16.21 -21.03 11.32
C VAL A 290 -14.99 -21.69 11.96
N TRP A 291 -15.05 -22.02 13.25
CA TRP A 291 -13.96 -22.67 13.95
C TRP A 291 -13.67 -24.06 13.35
N ARG A 292 -14.71 -24.85 13.07
CA ARG A 292 -14.56 -26.16 12.41
C ARG A 292 -13.97 -26.01 11.01
N PHE A 293 -14.51 -25.10 10.19
CA PHE A 293 -14.02 -24.86 8.84
C PHE A 293 -12.53 -24.53 8.81
N PHE A 294 -12.10 -23.55 9.61
CA PHE A 294 -10.69 -23.15 9.64
C PHE A 294 -9.81 -24.20 10.33
N GLY A 295 -10.34 -24.96 11.29
CA GLY A 295 -9.63 -26.09 11.91
C GLY A 295 -9.39 -27.25 10.94
N ASP A 296 -10.41 -27.67 10.21
CA ASP A 296 -10.32 -28.70 9.18
C ASP A 296 -9.36 -28.26 8.06
N LEU A 297 -9.45 -26.99 7.65
CA LEU A 297 -8.54 -26.39 6.68
C LEU A 297 -7.09 -26.37 7.19
N ALA A 298 -6.88 -26.03 8.46
CA ALA A 298 -5.56 -26.07 9.08
C ALA A 298 -4.99 -27.49 9.06
N GLN A 299 -5.79 -28.45 9.54
CA GLN A 299 -5.40 -29.85 9.66
C GLN A 299 -5.07 -30.45 8.30
N ALA A 300 -5.91 -30.23 7.29
CA ALA A 300 -5.71 -30.73 5.93
C ALA A 300 -4.41 -30.24 5.28
N HIS A 301 -3.94 -29.05 5.67
CA HIS A 301 -2.73 -28.43 5.12
C HIS A 301 -1.53 -28.44 6.09
N GLY A 302 -1.62 -29.14 7.22
CA GLY A 302 -0.55 -29.20 8.22
C GLY A 302 -0.19 -27.84 8.82
N LEU A 303 -1.19 -26.98 8.98
CA LEU A 303 -1.08 -25.65 9.60
C LEU A 303 -1.62 -25.71 11.04
N GLU A 304 -1.14 -24.81 11.89
CA GLU A 304 -1.50 -24.78 13.31
C GLU A 304 -2.78 -23.95 13.56
N PHE A 305 -3.73 -24.52 14.33
CA PHE A 305 -4.99 -23.90 14.77
C PHE A 305 -5.61 -24.68 15.95
N PRO A 306 -6.03 -24.08 17.08
CA PRO A 306 -5.70 -22.79 17.67
C PRO A 306 -4.68 -22.97 18.81
N ALA A 307 -3.59 -22.21 18.86
CA ALA A 307 -2.69 -22.25 20.02
C ALA A 307 -2.52 -20.87 20.64
N ARG A 308 -3.11 -20.64 21.81
CA ARG A 308 -2.57 -19.66 22.77
C ARG A 308 -2.39 -20.33 24.12
N ALA A 309 -1.13 -20.51 24.51
CA ALA A 309 -0.72 -20.44 25.90
C ALA A 309 0.68 -19.80 26.00
N ALA A 310 0.73 -18.71 26.78
CA ALA A 310 1.88 -18.05 27.42
C ALA A 310 3.02 -17.44 26.55
N GLY A 311 2.98 -16.12 26.41
CA GLY A 311 4.14 -15.26 26.72
C GLY A 311 5.20 -15.01 25.65
N SER A 312 5.26 -15.79 24.57
CA SER A 312 6.28 -15.59 23.54
C SER A 312 5.84 -14.55 22.50
N ARG A 313 6.44 -13.35 22.54
CA ARG A 313 6.38 -12.34 21.45
C ARG A 313 7.30 -12.72 20.28
N VAL A 314 7.46 -14.01 19.98
CA VAL A 314 8.25 -14.41 18.81
C VAL A 314 7.41 -14.11 17.56
N HIS A 315 7.97 -13.34 16.64
CA HIS A 315 7.41 -13.15 15.31
C HIS A 315 7.42 -14.50 14.58
N GLU A 316 6.34 -15.28 14.71
CA GLU A 316 6.16 -16.50 13.92
C GLU A 316 5.99 -16.11 12.45
N GLU A 317 6.89 -16.61 11.59
CA GLU A 317 6.78 -16.44 10.15
C GLU A 317 5.50 -17.16 9.67
N PRO A 318 4.64 -16.49 8.88
CA PRO A 318 3.43 -17.10 8.39
C PRO A 318 3.74 -18.33 7.54
N ARG A 319 2.99 -19.41 7.76
CA ARG A 319 3.06 -20.63 6.96
C ARG A 319 1.94 -20.63 5.95
N SER A 320 2.27 -20.77 4.68
CA SER A 320 1.29 -20.82 3.59
C SER A 320 1.36 -22.12 2.80
N ARG A 321 0.21 -22.56 2.28
CA ARG A 321 0.04 -23.80 1.52
C ARG A 321 -0.92 -23.55 0.38
N ARG A 322 -0.53 -23.96 -0.82
CA ARG A 322 -1.37 -23.86 -2.02
C ARG A 322 -2.57 -24.81 -1.93
N LEU A 323 -3.72 -24.39 -2.48
CA LEU A 323 -4.85 -25.29 -2.72
C LEU A 323 -4.89 -25.68 -4.20
N GLU A 324 -4.59 -26.93 -4.49
CA GLU A 324 -4.59 -27.47 -5.86
C GLU A 324 -5.93 -28.11 -6.27
N ARG A 325 -6.75 -28.55 -5.30
CA ARG A 325 -8.01 -29.26 -5.54
C ARG A 325 -9.16 -28.66 -4.74
N ASP A 326 -10.38 -28.95 -5.20
CA ASP A 326 -11.57 -28.74 -4.38
C ASP A 326 -11.57 -29.78 -3.26
N HIS A 327 -11.37 -29.34 -2.01
CA HIS A 327 -11.38 -30.23 -0.85
C HIS A 327 -12.80 -30.56 -0.37
N GLY A 328 -13.82 -30.31 -1.21
CA GLY A 328 -15.24 -30.44 -0.82
C GLY A 328 -15.62 -29.46 0.28
N LEU A 329 -14.89 -28.35 0.38
CA LEU A 329 -15.06 -27.33 1.39
C LEU A 329 -16.43 -26.67 1.20
N LYS A 330 -17.30 -26.83 2.19
CA LYS A 330 -18.60 -26.17 2.21
C LYS A 330 -18.46 -24.82 2.92
N GLY A 331 -19.13 -23.81 2.39
CA GLY A 331 -19.23 -22.51 3.06
C GLY A 331 -19.95 -22.63 4.41
N ILE A 332 -19.94 -21.53 5.17
CA ILE A 332 -20.61 -21.47 6.47
C ILE A 332 -22.12 -21.35 6.24
N SER A 333 -22.83 -22.47 6.42
CA SER A 333 -24.27 -22.59 6.15
C SER A 333 -25.10 -21.67 7.04
N GLY A 334 -24.69 -21.51 8.31
CA GLY A 334 -25.34 -20.64 9.28
C GLY A 334 -25.39 -19.16 8.89
N LEU A 335 -24.48 -18.67 8.03
CA LEU A 335 -24.46 -17.26 7.62
C LEU A 335 -25.75 -16.84 6.92
N LYS A 336 -26.35 -17.72 6.10
CA LYS A 336 -27.61 -17.43 5.40
C LYS A 336 -28.79 -17.33 6.38
N GLY A 337 -28.83 -18.21 7.39
CA GLY A 337 -29.85 -18.16 8.44
C GLY A 337 -29.71 -16.89 9.30
N LEU A 338 -28.48 -16.52 9.64
CA LEU A 338 -28.16 -15.31 10.39
C LEU A 338 -28.54 -14.03 9.62
N GLU A 339 -28.25 -13.98 8.32
CA GLU A 339 -28.67 -12.90 7.42
C GLU A 339 -30.19 -12.74 7.40
N ALA A 340 -30.94 -13.83 7.25
CA ALA A 340 -32.40 -13.83 7.24
C ALA A 340 -33.01 -13.39 8.59
N ALA A 341 -32.46 -13.89 9.71
CA ALA A 341 -32.94 -13.53 11.05
C ALA A 341 -32.75 -12.03 11.36
N LEU A 342 -31.59 -11.48 11.00
CA LEU A 342 -31.32 -10.05 11.17
C LEU A 342 -32.19 -9.19 10.25
N GLY A 343 -32.47 -9.64 9.01
CA GLY A 343 -33.40 -8.96 8.12
C GLY A 343 -34.85 -8.94 8.66
N GLY A 344 -35.25 -10.00 9.38
CA GLY A 344 -36.54 -10.03 10.09
C GLY A 344 -36.62 -8.99 11.22
N ILE A 345 -35.53 -8.82 11.98
CA ILE A 345 -35.44 -7.79 13.03
C ILE A 345 -35.45 -6.39 12.41
N GLU A 346 -34.73 -6.19 11.29
CA GLU A 346 -34.71 -4.92 10.57
C GLU A 346 -36.12 -4.44 10.21
N GLY A 347 -36.97 -5.34 9.69
CA GLY A 347 -38.36 -5.01 9.34
C GLY A 347 -39.26 -4.64 10.53
N ALA A 348 -38.85 -5.00 11.74
CA ALA A 348 -39.57 -4.68 12.99
C ALA A 348 -38.99 -3.47 13.74
N CYS A 349 -37.82 -2.96 13.35
CA CYS A 349 -37.18 -1.82 13.99
C CYS A 349 -37.79 -0.49 13.52
N SER A 350 -38.23 0.32 14.48
CA SER A 350 -38.80 1.65 14.22
C SER A 350 -37.76 2.78 14.28
N ASP A 351 -36.64 2.57 14.98
CA ASP A 351 -35.57 3.58 15.11
C ASP A 351 -34.68 3.58 13.86
N PRO A 352 -34.60 4.70 13.11
CA PRO A 352 -33.77 4.79 11.90
C PRO A 352 -32.29 4.51 12.14
N GLU A 353 -31.76 4.84 13.32
CA GLU A 353 -30.37 4.59 13.67
C GLU A 353 -30.10 3.10 13.85
N GLU A 354 -31.02 2.38 14.49
CA GLU A 354 -30.97 0.93 14.66
C GLU A 354 -31.08 0.18 13.33
N VAL A 355 -32.01 0.62 12.46
CA VAL A 355 -32.18 0.07 11.11
C VAL A 355 -30.88 0.18 10.31
N VAL A 356 -30.17 1.32 10.37
CA VAL A 356 -28.91 1.46 9.63
C VAL A 356 -27.79 0.59 10.20
N GLU A 357 -27.70 0.44 11.53
CA GLU A 357 -26.72 -0.49 12.11
C GLU A 357 -26.99 -1.95 11.74
N LEU A 358 -28.27 -2.36 11.75
CA LEU A 358 -28.70 -3.69 11.30
C LEU A 358 -28.35 -3.92 9.83
N LYS A 359 -28.75 -3.00 8.94
CA LYS A 359 -28.42 -3.05 7.51
C LYS A 359 -26.93 -3.20 7.27
N SER A 360 -26.11 -2.46 8.02
CA SER A 360 -24.66 -2.52 7.91
C SER A 360 -24.10 -3.90 8.24
N VAL A 361 -24.58 -4.49 9.34
CA VAL A 361 -24.21 -5.85 9.74
C VAL A 361 -24.64 -6.86 8.68
N VAL A 362 -25.88 -6.75 8.19
CA VAL A 362 -26.42 -7.63 7.14
C VAL A 362 -25.58 -7.57 5.87
N LEU A 363 -25.19 -6.36 5.43
CA LEU A 363 -24.28 -6.18 4.28
C LEU A 363 -22.90 -6.79 4.52
N ARG A 364 -22.31 -6.60 5.70
CA ARG A 364 -21.01 -7.21 6.05
C ARG A 364 -21.09 -8.74 6.08
N LEU A 365 -22.21 -9.31 6.54
CA LEU A 365 -22.48 -10.75 6.50
C LEU A 365 -22.66 -11.26 5.07
N ALA A 366 -23.48 -10.59 4.26
CA ALA A 366 -23.69 -10.95 2.86
C ALA A 366 -22.38 -10.90 2.06
N LYS A 367 -21.55 -9.86 2.28
CA LYS A 367 -20.21 -9.76 1.72
C LYS A 367 -19.30 -10.89 2.19
N LEU A 368 -19.32 -11.22 3.49
CA LEU A 368 -18.54 -12.33 4.01
C LEU A 368 -18.95 -13.67 3.38
N ARG A 369 -20.26 -13.91 3.24
CA ARG A 369 -20.82 -15.09 2.55
C ARG A 369 -20.38 -15.15 1.08
N HIS A 370 -20.49 -14.03 0.36
CA HIS A 370 -20.03 -13.92 -1.01
C HIS A 370 -18.53 -14.21 -1.15
N ASP A 371 -17.70 -13.66 -0.27
CA ASP A 371 -16.25 -13.88 -0.29
C ASP A 371 -15.89 -15.35 0.03
N PHE A 372 -16.66 -16.02 0.90
CA PHE A 372 -16.55 -17.47 1.10
C PHE A 372 -16.88 -18.22 -0.19
N ASP A 373 -18.04 -17.95 -0.80
CA ASP A 373 -18.45 -18.61 -2.04
C ASP A 373 -17.42 -18.38 -3.17
N ALA A 374 -16.84 -17.17 -3.24
CA ALA A 374 -15.77 -16.83 -4.18
C ALA A 374 -14.50 -17.65 -3.94
N ALA A 375 -14.02 -17.68 -2.69
CA ALA A 375 -12.78 -18.34 -2.32
C ALA A 375 -12.87 -19.88 -2.43
N LEU A 376 -14.09 -20.42 -2.33
CA LEU A 376 -14.39 -21.85 -2.45
C LEU A 376 -14.51 -22.33 -3.90
N LYS A 377 -14.98 -21.48 -4.83
CA LYS A 377 -15.10 -21.83 -6.25
C LYS A 377 -13.74 -22.22 -6.87
N THR A 378 -13.78 -23.14 -7.81
CA THR A 378 -12.64 -23.62 -8.63
C THR A 378 -12.81 -23.21 -10.09
N GLY A 379 -11.71 -23.20 -10.85
CA GLY A 379 -11.71 -22.99 -12.31
C GLY A 379 -12.31 -21.66 -12.76
N GLU A 380 -13.01 -21.67 -13.90
CA GLU A 380 -13.64 -20.49 -14.51
C GLU A 380 -14.73 -19.83 -13.62
N ALA A 381 -15.24 -20.55 -12.61
CA ALA A 381 -16.23 -20.00 -11.68
C ALA A 381 -15.60 -19.12 -10.57
N ALA A 382 -14.33 -19.37 -10.21
CA ALA A 382 -13.55 -18.53 -9.28
C ALA A 382 -13.20 -17.17 -9.91
N VAL A 383 -13.05 -17.23 -11.23
CA VAL A 383 -12.79 -16.19 -12.22
C VAL A 383 -14.05 -15.34 -12.50
N ALA A 384 -15.13 -15.40 -11.71
CA ALA A 384 -16.33 -14.57 -11.93
C ALA A 384 -16.63 -13.60 -10.78
N VAL A 385 -15.79 -13.55 -9.74
CA VAL A 385 -16.23 -13.05 -8.45
C VAL A 385 -15.37 -11.89 -7.95
N SER A 386 -15.81 -10.68 -8.29
CA SER A 386 -15.59 -9.49 -7.46
C SER A 386 -16.72 -8.50 -7.75
N GLY A 387 -17.74 -8.51 -6.89
CA GLY A 387 -18.86 -7.58 -6.93
C GLY A 387 -19.65 -7.78 -5.64
N LEU A 388 -19.93 -6.71 -4.91
CA LEU A 388 -20.75 -6.78 -3.70
C LEU A 388 -22.11 -7.41 -4.03
N PRO A 389 -22.71 -8.23 -3.14
CA PRO A 389 -24.11 -8.60 -3.28
C PRO A 389 -24.98 -7.33 -3.27
N THR A 390 -25.85 -7.28 -4.27
CA THR A 390 -26.78 -6.21 -4.58
C THR A 390 -27.97 -6.32 -3.64
N SER A 391 -28.27 -5.26 -2.89
CA SER A 391 -29.60 -5.11 -2.29
C SER A 391 -30.20 -3.81 -2.81
N ASP A 392 -31.27 -3.95 -3.58
CA ASP A 392 -32.02 -2.91 -4.30
C ASP A 392 -32.72 -1.88 -3.39
N HIS A 393 -32.29 -1.71 -2.12
CA HIS A 393 -33.00 -0.90 -1.12
C HIS A 393 -32.22 0.31 -0.60
N PHE A 394 -31.12 0.69 -1.25
CA PHE A 394 -30.24 1.79 -0.80
C PHE A 394 -30.33 3.04 -1.68
N LEU A 395 -31.51 3.67 -1.72
CA LEU A 395 -31.74 4.96 -2.39
C LEU A 395 -31.40 6.21 -1.53
N ALA A 396 -30.57 6.10 -0.48
CA ALA A 396 -30.33 7.24 0.45
C ALA A 396 -28.86 7.67 0.65
N ASP A 397 -27.90 7.14 -0.13
CA ASP A 397 -26.61 7.83 -0.31
C ASP A 397 -26.55 8.38 -1.74
N PRO A 398 -26.66 9.71 -1.96
CA PRO A 398 -26.52 10.32 -3.28
C PRO A 398 -25.16 10.03 -3.95
N LEU A 399 -24.17 9.56 -3.18
CA LEU A 399 -22.85 9.11 -3.66
C LEU A 399 -22.83 7.61 -4.06
N ARG A 400 -24.01 6.98 -3.97
CA ARG A 400 -24.62 5.71 -4.42
C ARG A 400 -24.72 5.29 -5.90
N GLY A 401 -23.96 5.81 -6.88
CA GLY A 401 -24.09 5.47 -8.34
C GLY A 401 -24.14 3.97 -8.76
N PRO A 402 -24.34 3.61 -10.03
CA PRO A 402 -24.53 2.21 -10.44
C PRO A 402 -23.28 1.32 -10.24
N GLU A 403 -23.50 0.02 -10.27
CA GLU A 403 -22.55 -1.04 -9.90
C GLU A 403 -21.42 -1.23 -10.91
N PRO A 404 -20.23 -1.73 -10.48
CA PRO A 404 -19.26 -2.24 -11.43
C PRO A 404 -19.84 -3.49 -12.11
N ALA A 405 -19.77 -3.53 -13.44
CA ALA A 405 -20.21 -4.68 -14.22
C ALA A 405 -19.50 -5.96 -13.72
N SER A 406 -20.28 -7.01 -13.47
CA SER A 406 -19.79 -8.35 -13.19
C SER A 406 -19.04 -8.89 -14.42
N GLY A 407 -17.74 -8.61 -14.48
CA GLY A 407 -16.88 -9.09 -15.55
C GLY A 407 -16.34 -10.49 -15.24
N ARG A 408 -16.40 -11.38 -16.23
CA ARG A 408 -15.58 -12.61 -16.23
C ARG A 408 -14.10 -12.21 -16.19
N PHE A 409 -13.31 -12.87 -15.36
CA PHE A 409 -11.87 -12.86 -15.45
C PHE A 409 -11.50 -13.66 -16.71
N GLY A 410 -10.44 -13.26 -17.41
CA GLY A 410 -9.74 -14.14 -18.33
C GLY A 410 -8.46 -14.55 -17.62
N GLY A 411 -8.24 -15.85 -17.40
CA GLY A 411 -6.96 -16.35 -16.88
C GLY A 411 -7.04 -17.14 -15.57
N SER A 412 -5.89 -17.71 -15.20
CA SER A 412 -5.71 -18.58 -14.04
C SER A 412 -5.70 -17.79 -12.72
N VAL A 413 -6.13 -18.42 -11.63
CA VAL A 413 -6.13 -17.86 -10.26
C VAL A 413 -5.22 -18.68 -9.35
N ALA A 414 -4.55 -18.01 -8.41
CA ALA A 414 -3.87 -18.65 -7.30
C ALA A 414 -4.80 -18.73 -6.10
N ARG A 415 -4.76 -19.86 -5.39
CA ARG A 415 -5.51 -20.09 -4.14
C ARG A 415 -4.59 -20.66 -3.09
N TRP A 416 -4.64 -20.11 -1.88
CA TRP A 416 -3.81 -20.60 -0.78
C TRP A 416 -4.45 -20.41 0.60
N VAL A 417 -4.02 -21.25 1.54
CA VAL A 417 -4.27 -21.07 2.98
C VAL A 417 -3.01 -20.49 3.60
N GLU A 418 -3.17 -19.55 4.51
CA GLU A 418 -2.09 -18.97 5.29
C GLU A 418 -2.43 -18.99 6.77
N SER A 419 -1.48 -19.44 7.61
CA SER A 419 -1.55 -19.32 9.07
C SER A 419 -0.50 -18.33 9.57
N GLY A 420 -0.92 -17.39 10.41
CA GLY A 420 -0.02 -16.39 11.00
C GLY A 420 -0.64 -15.66 12.19
N LYS A 421 0.16 -15.40 13.24
CA LYS A 421 -0.29 -14.75 14.50
C LYS A 421 -1.51 -15.43 15.14
N GLY A 422 -1.60 -16.76 15.02
CA GLY A 422 -2.71 -17.57 15.55
C GLY A 422 -4.03 -17.41 14.79
N ARG A 423 -3.98 -17.04 13.51
CA ARG A 423 -5.13 -16.85 12.61
C ARG A 423 -4.92 -17.64 11.33
N ILE A 424 -6.00 -18.02 10.67
CA ILE A 424 -5.99 -18.67 9.38
C ILE A 424 -6.80 -17.89 8.37
N GLY A 425 -6.22 -17.70 7.18
CA GLY A 425 -6.82 -17.07 6.03
C GLY A 425 -6.86 -18.01 4.83
N LEU A 426 -7.98 -18.00 4.11
CA LEU A 426 -8.11 -18.51 2.75
C LEU A 426 -8.04 -17.32 1.78
N HIS A 427 -7.19 -17.43 0.78
CA HIS A 427 -6.87 -16.37 -0.15
C HIS A 427 -7.04 -16.83 -1.59
N LEU A 428 -7.46 -15.89 -2.43
CA LEU A 428 -7.59 -16.05 -3.88
C LEU A 428 -7.05 -14.79 -4.55
N ALA A 429 -6.22 -14.95 -5.58
CA ALA A 429 -5.70 -13.81 -6.36
C ALA A 429 -5.58 -14.18 -7.85
N PRO A 430 -5.94 -13.29 -8.79
CA PRO A 430 -5.69 -13.51 -10.21
C PRO A 430 -4.18 -13.52 -10.52
N LEU A 431 -3.79 -14.38 -11.46
CA LEU A 431 -2.40 -14.47 -11.96
C LEU A 431 -2.15 -13.56 -13.16
N ASP A 432 -3.20 -13.21 -13.91
CA ASP A 432 -3.15 -12.28 -15.04
C ASP A 432 -4.04 -11.07 -14.76
N LEU A 433 -3.45 -9.89 -14.71
CA LEU A 433 -4.13 -8.63 -14.40
C LEU A 433 -4.35 -7.77 -15.64
N ALA A 434 -3.58 -8.02 -16.71
CA ALA A 434 -3.53 -7.16 -17.89
C ALA A 434 -4.91 -7.00 -18.56
N PRO A 435 -5.68 -8.08 -18.85
CA PRO A 435 -6.97 -7.93 -19.54
C PRO A 435 -7.98 -7.10 -18.74
N ARG A 436 -7.89 -7.19 -17.41
CA ARG A 436 -8.82 -6.54 -16.50
C ARG A 436 -8.48 -5.07 -16.30
N LEU A 437 -7.20 -4.76 -16.11
CA LEU A 437 -6.71 -3.38 -16.09
C LEU A 437 -6.94 -2.69 -17.43
N GLU A 438 -6.74 -3.40 -18.54
CA GLU A 438 -7.04 -2.88 -19.87
C GLU A 438 -8.50 -2.45 -19.96
N ARG A 439 -9.44 -3.33 -19.63
CA ARG A 439 -10.88 -3.02 -19.65
C ARG A 439 -11.31 -1.95 -18.65
N ASP A 440 -10.90 -2.07 -17.39
CA ASP A 440 -11.43 -1.26 -16.28
C ASP A 440 -10.74 0.12 -16.19
N LEU A 441 -9.50 0.22 -16.68
CA LEU A 441 -8.66 1.42 -16.54
C LEU A 441 -8.20 1.98 -17.88
N PHE A 442 -7.53 1.20 -18.73
CA PHE A 442 -6.88 1.73 -19.93
C PHE A 442 -7.82 1.92 -21.12
N ALA A 443 -8.95 1.22 -21.20
CA ALA A 443 -9.94 1.33 -22.27
C ALA A 443 -10.70 2.67 -22.24
N LYS A 444 -10.57 3.45 -21.17
CA LYS A 444 -11.14 4.80 -21.08
C LYS A 444 -10.54 5.70 -22.15
N GLU A 445 -11.40 6.48 -22.83
CA GLU A 445 -11.01 7.47 -23.84
C GLU A 445 -10.52 8.77 -23.18
N ILE A 446 -9.49 8.66 -22.36
CA ILE A 446 -8.81 9.78 -21.70
C ILE A 446 -7.29 9.59 -21.82
N PRO A 447 -6.50 10.67 -21.83
CA PRO A 447 -5.06 10.56 -21.70
C PRO A 447 -4.67 9.96 -20.34
N ILE A 448 -3.69 9.05 -20.36
CA ILE A 448 -3.18 8.34 -19.18
C ILE A 448 -1.66 8.41 -19.18
N VAL A 449 -1.08 9.00 -18.14
CA VAL A 449 0.36 9.03 -17.91
C VAL A 449 0.69 8.06 -16.79
N MET A 450 1.57 7.11 -17.04
CA MET A 450 2.15 6.23 -16.01
C MET A 450 3.58 6.67 -15.76
N THR A 451 3.97 6.84 -14.51
CA THR A 451 5.36 7.19 -14.19
C THR A 451 5.87 6.49 -12.94
N SER A 452 7.17 6.21 -12.92
CA SER A 452 7.91 5.81 -11.72
C SER A 452 9.40 6.01 -11.94
N ALA A 453 10.18 5.97 -10.86
CA ALA A 453 11.64 5.90 -10.92
C ALA A 453 12.16 4.64 -11.63
N THR A 454 11.38 3.56 -11.57
CA THR A 454 11.82 2.24 -12.01
C THR A 454 10.60 1.44 -12.49
N LEU A 455 10.39 1.36 -13.80
CA LEU A 455 9.33 0.55 -14.42
C LEU A 455 9.88 -0.73 -15.05
N SER A 456 11.16 -0.72 -15.43
CA SER A 456 11.84 -1.79 -16.15
C SER A 456 13.19 -2.17 -15.52
N ALA A 457 13.74 -3.28 -15.99
CA ALA A 457 15.10 -3.71 -15.69
C ALA A 457 16.13 -3.16 -16.70
N GLY A 458 15.86 -2.00 -17.32
CA GLY A 458 16.78 -1.33 -18.24
C GLY A 458 16.67 -1.73 -19.72
N ARG A 459 15.62 -2.46 -20.12
CA ARG A 459 15.36 -2.89 -21.52
C ARG A 459 14.14 -2.22 -22.16
N GLY A 460 13.87 -0.97 -21.79
CA GLY A 460 12.67 -0.25 -22.20
C GLY A 460 11.41 -0.71 -21.46
N LEU A 461 10.24 -0.17 -21.83
CA LEU A 461 9.01 -0.30 -21.04
C LEU A 461 8.03 -1.35 -21.55
N LYS A 462 8.40 -2.10 -22.59
CA LYS A 462 7.53 -3.11 -23.24
C LYS A 462 6.98 -4.14 -22.26
N GLU A 463 7.83 -4.70 -21.40
CA GLU A 463 7.41 -5.73 -20.43
C GLU A 463 6.42 -5.17 -19.42
N PHE A 464 6.71 -3.99 -18.84
CA PHE A 464 5.81 -3.32 -17.92
C PHE A 464 4.44 -3.05 -18.56
N LYS A 465 4.44 -2.43 -19.76
CA LYS A 465 3.22 -2.14 -20.52
C LYS A 465 2.41 -3.41 -20.81
N SER A 466 3.06 -4.52 -21.15
CA SER A 466 2.37 -5.79 -21.38
C SER A 466 1.73 -6.34 -20.11
N ARG A 467 2.42 -6.30 -18.95
CA ARG A 467 1.91 -6.85 -17.68
C ARG A 467 0.72 -6.08 -17.12
N VAL A 468 0.66 -4.77 -17.33
CA VAL A 468 -0.43 -3.93 -16.82
C VAL A 468 -1.57 -3.73 -17.83
N GLY A 469 -1.46 -4.25 -19.07
CA GLY A 469 -2.49 -4.05 -20.10
C GLY A 469 -2.44 -2.68 -20.78
N ALA A 470 -1.26 -2.05 -20.83
CA ALA A 470 -1.02 -0.74 -21.45
C ALA A 470 -0.14 -0.82 -22.71
N GLY A 471 -0.23 -1.92 -23.49
CA GLY A 471 0.63 -2.20 -24.64
C GLY A 471 0.72 -1.07 -25.68
N GLY A 472 -0.37 -0.33 -25.90
CA GLY A 472 -0.44 0.78 -26.84
C GLY A 472 0.12 2.13 -26.34
N ALA A 473 0.67 2.21 -25.12
CA ALA A 473 1.22 3.45 -24.60
C ALA A 473 2.58 3.79 -25.23
N ALA A 474 2.78 5.07 -25.55
CA ALA A 474 4.10 5.62 -25.87
C ALA A 474 5.05 5.43 -24.69
N GLU A 475 6.36 5.38 -24.94
CA GLU A 475 7.37 5.21 -23.89
C GLU A 475 8.42 6.30 -23.91
N LEU A 476 8.83 6.73 -22.72
CA LEU A 476 9.94 7.63 -22.48
C LEU A 476 10.77 7.09 -21.31
N VAL A 477 12.08 7.00 -21.50
CA VAL A 477 13.02 6.61 -20.44
C VAL A 477 14.01 7.74 -20.26
N LEU A 478 14.12 8.23 -19.03
CA LEU A 478 14.96 9.35 -18.65
C LEU A 478 15.87 8.92 -17.50
N ASP A 479 17.17 9.07 -17.72
CA ASP A 479 18.17 8.81 -16.69
C ASP A 479 18.06 9.81 -15.53
N SER A 480 18.66 9.44 -14.39
CA SER A 480 18.79 10.36 -13.27
C SER A 480 19.77 11.49 -13.61
N PRO A 481 19.54 12.72 -13.11
CA PRO A 481 20.45 13.84 -13.32
C PRO A 481 21.71 13.81 -12.44
N PHE A 482 21.82 12.88 -11.48
CA PHE A 482 22.90 12.87 -10.49
C PHE A 482 24.21 12.27 -11.03
N ASP A 483 25.34 12.76 -10.51
CA ASP A 483 26.68 12.30 -10.85
C ASP A 483 27.08 11.09 -9.98
N TYR A 484 26.44 9.95 -10.25
CA TYR A 484 26.70 8.71 -9.52
C TYR A 484 28.17 8.25 -9.48
N PRO A 485 29.02 8.47 -10.51
CA PRO A 485 30.44 8.14 -10.44
C PRO A 485 31.18 8.82 -9.28
N THR A 486 30.80 10.04 -8.90
CA THR A 486 31.43 10.78 -7.80
C THR A 486 30.66 10.65 -6.49
N GLN A 487 29.32 10.62 -6.57
CA GLN A 487 28.42 10.63 -5.42
C GLN A 487 28.15 9.25 -4.82
N ALA A 488 28.25 8.17 -5.60
CA ALA A 488 27.87 6.83 -5.17
C ALA A 488 29.02 5.80 -5.24
N GLY A 489 29.34 5.21 -4.10
CA GLY A 489 30.18 4.03 -3.99
C GLY A 489 29.36 2.73 -4.07
N LEU A 490 29.86 1.71 -4.76
CA LEU A 490 29.30 0.36 -4.78
C LEU A 490 30.34 -0.64 -4.30
N LEU A 491 30.10 -1.27 -3.16
CA LEU A 491 30.92 -2.36 -2.63
C LEU A 491 30.15 -3.68 -2.75
N LEU A 492 30.73 -4.66 -3.45
CA LEU A 492 30.21 -6.01 -3.58
C LEU A 492 31.11 -6.94 -2.78
N VAL A 493 30.59 -7.53 -1.70
CA VAL A 493 31.41 -8.34 -0.80
C VAL A 493 31.37 -9.80 -1.25
N ASP A 494 32.53 -10.32 -1.65
CA ASP A 494 32.67 -11.67 -2.21
C ASP A 494 32.92 -12.75 -1.15
N GLU A 495 33.59 -12.40 -0.04
CA GLU A 495 34.08 -13.34 0.97
C GLU A 495 32.99 -13.98 1.86
N LEU A 496 31.71 -13.64 1.67
CA LEU A 496 30.63 -14.24 2.45
C LEU A 496 30.22 -15.62 1.89
N PRO A 497 29.77 -16.55 2.76
CA PRO A 497 29.18 -17.79 2.28
C PRO A 497 27.92 -17.49 1.43
N GLU A 498 27.56 -18.37 0.48
CA GLU A 498 26.28 -18.21 -0.22
C GLU A 498 25.10 -18.30 0.78
N PRO A 499 24.06 -17.46 0.62
CA PRO A 499 22.88 -17.49 1.50
C PRO A 499 22.04 -18.77 1.31
N ARG A 500 22.48 -19.85 1.95
CA ARG A 500 21.76 -21.15 2.09
C ARG A 500 21.23 -21.31 3.52
N LYS A 501 20.44 -22.35 3.79
CA LYS A 501 19.85 -22.57 5.13
C LYS A 501 20.96 -22.84 6.16
N GLU A 502 20.87 -22.12 7.29
CA GLU A 502 21.55 -22.26 8.61
C GLU A 502 22.65 -21.24 8.96
N GLY A 503 22.91 -21.12 10.27
CA GLY A 503 23.49 -19.96 11.00
C GLY A 503 24.79 -19.29 10.52
N PRO A 504 25.74 -19.97 9.84
CA PRO A 504 27.02 -19.34 9.45
C PRO A 504 26.88 -18.07 8.61
N TYR A 505 25.83 -17.98 7.77
CA TYR A 505 25.60 -16.77 6.97
C TYR A 505 25.19 -15.58 7.84
N ALA A 506 24.37 -15.78 8.88
CA ALA A 506 23.94 -14.68 9.76
C ALA A 506 25.11 -14.13 10.58
N GLU A 507 26.03 -15.00 11.01
CA GLU A 507 27.25 -14.59 11.72
C GLU A 507 28.20 -13.81 10.82
N ALA A 508 28.42 -14.29 9.58
CA ALA A 508 29.24 -13.60 8.58
C ALA A 508 28.66 -12.22 8.23
N VAL A 509 27.33 -12.14 8.01
CA VAL A 509 26.63 -10.86 7.79
C VAL A 509 26.77 -9.94 8.99
N ALA A 510 26.64 -10.44 10.22
CA ALA A 510 26.78 -9.61 11.41
C ALA A 510 28.20 -9.04 11.57
N ASP A 511 29.25 -9.81 11.26
CA ASP A 511 30.62 -9.29 11.30
C ASP A 511 30.92 -8.30 10.17
N ALA A 512 30.46 -8.58 8.95
CA ALA A 512 30.55 -7.64 7.84
C ALA A 512 29.85 -6.32 8.16
N CYS A 513 28.60 -6.38 8.64
CA CYS A 513 27.85 -5.20 9.09
C CYS A 513 28.59 -4.43 10.19
N ARG A 514 29.20 -5.11 11.16
CA ARG A 514 30.00 -4.45 12.21
C ARG A 514 31.16 -3.64 11.61
N ARG A 515 31.90 -4.22 10.66
CA ARG A 515 33.01 -3.54 9.97
C ARG A 515 32.51 -2.34 9.16
N ILE A 516 31.40 -2.50 8.45
CA ILE A 516 30.78 -1.41 7.65
C ILE A 516 30.29 -0.27 8.56
N ILE A 517 29.63 -0.59 9.68
CA ILE A 517 29.17 0.41 10.66
C ILE A 517 30.36 1.21 11.23
N ALA A 518 31.55 0.61 11.34
CA ALA A 518 32.75 1.33 11.77
C ALA A 518 33.32 2.24 10.66
N ALA A 519 33.25 1.80 9.40
CA ALA A 519 33.78 2.53 8.25
C ALA A 519 32.90 3.71 7.78
N VAL A 520 31.59 3.67 8.03
CA VAL A 520 30.63 4.68 7.55
C VAL A 520 30.29 5.68 8.67
N PRO A 521 30.55 6.99 8.48
CA PRO A 521 30.32 7.99 9.53
C PRO A 521 28.85 8.38 9.74
N GLY A 522 28.04 8.40 8.67
CA GLY A 522 26.62 8.78 8.71
C GLY A 522 25.68 7.60 8.91
N GLY A 523 24.37 7.84 8.81
CA GLY A 523 23.36 6.81 9.10
C GLY A 523 23.38 5.64 8.11
N LEU A 524 23.04 4.45 8.60
CA LEU A 524 23.03 3.21 7.83
C LEU A 524 21.64 2.56 7.84
N PHE A 525 21.19 2.12 6.68
CA PHE A 525 20.08 1.18 6.54
C PHE A 525 20.62 -0.20 6.22
N ILE A 526 20.31 -1.17 7.07
CA ILE A 526 20.66 -2.57 6.85
C ILE A 526 19.38 -3.34 6.58
N LEU A 527 19.24 -3.81 5.34
CA LEU A 527 18.01 -4.41 4.83
C LEU A 527 18.14 -5.93 4.73
N PHE A 528 17.16 -6.61 5.31
CA PHE A 528 17.10 -8.07 5.37
C PHE A 528 15.93 -8.63 4.59
N SER A 529 16.09 -9.80 3.97
CA SER A 529 15.00 -10.49 3.29
C SER A 529 14.04 -11.22 4.23
N SER A 530 14.38 -11.37 5.52
CA SER A 530 13.50 -12.01 6.50
C SER A 530 13.69 -11.45 7.91
N TRP A 531 12.59 -11.50 8.69
CA TRP A 531 12.56 -11.11 10.10
C TRP A 531 13.53 -11.94 10.93
N ARG A 532 13.59 -13.25 10.68
CA ARG A 532 14.52 -14.15 11.38
C ARG A 532 15.98 -13.71 11.28
N MET A 533 16.41 -13.30 10.08
CA MET A 533 17.78 -12.83 9.87
C MET A 533 18.01 -11.47 10.54
N LEU A 534 17.04 -10.55 10.41
CA LEU A 534 17.06 -9.25 11.07
C LEU A 534 17.25 -9.41 12.59
N GLU A 535 16.41 -10.22 13.24
CA GLU A 535 16.46 -10.43 14.70
C GLU A 535 17.78 -11.07 15.14
N SER A 536 18.26 -12.07 14.40
CA SER A 536 19.53 -12.75 14.68
C SER A 536 20.71 -11.79 14.59
N VAL A 537 20.81 -11.02 13.51
CA VAL A 537 21.89 -10.05 13.28
C VAL A 537 21.77 -8.87 14.26
N ALA A 538 20.57 -8.36 14.52
CA ALA A 538 20.34 -7.30 15.50
C ALA A 538 20.83 -7.68 16.90
N LYS A 539 20.55 -8.92 17.35
CA LYS A 539 21.02 -9.44 18.64
C LYS A 539 22.55 -9.45 18.73
N MET A 540 23.24 -9.80 17.65
CA MET A 540 24.71 -9.80 17.58
C MET A 540 25.28 -8.38 17.53
N LEU A 541 24.70 -7.49 16.72
CA LEU A 541 25.16 -6.11 16.58
C LEU A 541 24.98 -5.29 17.86
N ARG A 542 23.85 -5.43 18.59
CA ARG A 542 23.65 -4.73 19.88
C ARG A 542 24.73 -5.06 20.93
N ARG A 543 25.35 -6.24 20.84
CA ARG A 543 26.47 -6.64 21.71
C ARG A 543 27.78 -6.01 21.29
N LYS A 544 28.05 -5.95 19.98
CA LYS A 544 29.34 -5.58 19.39
C LYS A 544 29.47 -4.09 19.02
N VAL A 545 28.36 -3.41 18.70
CA VAL A 545 28.35 -1.99 18.31
C VAL A 545 28.04 -1.14 19.55
N LYS A 546 28.93 -0.20 19.86
CA LYS A 546 28.79 0.78 20.95
C LYS A 546 28.94 2.19 20.40
N GLY A 547 28.28 3.17 21.03
CA GLY A 547 28.41 4.59 20.67
C GLY A 547 27.52 5.08 19.51
N ARG A 548 26.64 4.24 18.96
CA ARG A 548 25.67 4.62 17.92
C ARG A 548 24.27 4.12 18.24
N PRO A 549 23.20 4.90 18.00
CA PRO A 549 21.83 4.39 18.12
C PRO A 549 21.61 3.24 17.13
N LEU A 550 21.10 2.12 17.62
CA LEU A 550 20.74 0.96 16.81
C LEU A 550 19.26 0.65 17.03
N TRP A 551 18.47 0.80 15.97
CA TRP A 551 17.05 0.55 15.99
C TRP A 551 16.66 -0.58 15.05
N THR A 552 15.61 -1.32 15.40
CA THR A 552 15.04 -2.37 14.56
C THR A 552 13.59 -2.07 14.25
N GLN A 553 13.19 -2.27 13.00
CA GLN A 553 11.79 -2.26 12.61
C GLN A 553 10.96 -3.16 13.53
N GLY A 554 9.78 -2.68 13.96
CA GLY A 554 8.89 -3.41 14.88
C GLY A 554 9.01 -3.02 16.36
N GLU A 555 10.04 -2.24 16.77
CA GLU A 555 10.14 -1.72 18.15
C GLU A 555 9.15 -0.58 18.43
N THR A 556 8.98 0.32 17.46
CA THR A 556 8.05 1.46 17.48
C THR A 556 7.29 1.53 16.15
N GLY A 557 6.37 2.51 16.01
CA GLY A 557 5.74 2.77 14.72
C GLY A 557 6.77 3.22 13.68
N ASN A 558 6.62 2.79 12.42
CA ASN A 558 7.58 3.08 11.35
C ASN A 558 7.85 4.60 11.19
N GLU A 559 6.83 5.45 11.33
CA GLU A 559 6.98 6.91 11.26
C GLU A 559 7.92 7.44 12.36
N ALA A 560 7.61 7.16 13.63
CA ALA A 560 8.45 7.56 14.76
C ALA A 560 9.88 6.97 14.67
N LEU A 561 10.01 5.76 14.14
CA LEU A 561 11.31 5.12 13.91
C LEU A 561 12.16 5.90 12.90
N LEU A 562 11.56 6.37 11.81
CA LEU A 562 12.22 7.16 10.78
C LEU A 562 12.55 8.58 11.25
N GLU A 563 11.65 9.21 11.99
CA GLU A 563 11.90 10.52 12.60
C GLU A 563 13.12 10.49 13.53
N ASN A 564 13.18 9.49 14.42
CA ASN A 564 14.32 9.28 15.31
C ASN A 564 15.60 8.98 14.51
N PHE A 565 15.50 8.17 13.44
CA PHE A 565 16.61 7.89 12.52
C PHE A 565 17.20 9.17 11.91
N MET A 566 16.34 10.00 11.34
CA MET A 566 16.75 11.25 10.69
C MET A 566 17.35 12.24 11.69
N ALA A 567 16.78 12.33 12.90
CA ALA A 567 17.27 13.22 13.95
C ALA A 567 18.68 12.84 14.45
N ALA A 568 18.97 11.54 14.55
CA ALA A 568 20.25 11.06 15.07
C ALA A 568 21.44 11.26 14.11
N ARG A 569 21.20 11.32 12.78
CA ARG A 569 22.21 11.48 11.69
C ARG A 569 23.28 10.38 11.56
N ASN A 570 23.58 9.64 12.62
CA ASN A 570 24.55 8.55 12.67
C ASN A 570 23.94 7.23 13.17
N ALA A 571 22.62 7.08 13.13
CA ALA A 571 21.96 5.86 13.59
C ALA A 571 22.14 4.69 12.61
N VAL A 572 21.96 3.47 13.13
CA VAL A 572 21.88 2.24 12.35
C VAL A 572 20.45 1.72 12.45
N LEU A 573 19.76 1.64 11.32
CA LEU A 573 18.40 1.12 11.25
C LEU A 573 18.37 -0.21 10.52
N LEU A 574 17.86 -1.23 11.19
CA LEU A 574 17.67 -2.56 10.64
C LEU A 574 16.20 -2.74 10.27
N GLY A 575 15.94 -3.05 9.00
CA GLY A 575 14.58 -3.25 8.49
C GLY A 575 14.51 -4.44 7.55
N VAL A 576 13.31 -5.01 7.37
CA VAL A 576 13.10 -5.93 6.26
C VAL A 576 13.04 -5.15 4.95
N ASP A 577 13.27 -5.82 3.83
CA ASP A 577 13.35 -5.22 2.51
C ASP A 577 12.04 -4.58 2.00
N THR A 578 10.94 -4.61 2.76
CA THR A 578 9.71 -3.85 2.49
C THR A 578 9.69 -2.51 3.22
N PHE A 579 10.52 -2.34 4.25
CA PHE A 579 10.53 -1.17 5.13
C PHE A 579 10.76 0.13 4.37
N TRP A 580 11.66 0.09 3.40
CA TRP A 580 12.09 1.28 2.70
C TRP A 580 11.08 1.72 1.64
N GLN A 581 10.07 0.93 1.24
CA GLN A 581 9.03 1.36 0.31
C GLN A 581 8.20 2.54 0.89
N GLY A 582 8.41 3.75 0.35
CA GLY A 582 7.71 4.97 0.77
C GLY A 582 8.44 5.81 1.82
N VAL A 583 9.72 5.54 2.10
CA VAL A 583 10.54 6.28 3.08
C VAL A 583 11.40 7.38 2.46
N ASP A 584 11.20 8.63 2.86
CA ASP A 584 11.94 9.78 2.34
C ASP A 584 12.96 10.37 3.36
N VAL A 585 14.16 9.77 3.45
CA VAL A 585 15.30 10.33 4.21
C VAL A 585 16.16 11.26 3.33
N HIS A 586 16.23 12.55 3.67
CA HIS A 586 17.01 13.53 2.92
C HIS A 586 18.38 13.83 3.57
N GLY A 587 19.39 14.10 2.73
CA GLY A 587 20.73 14.56 3.12
C GLY A 587 21.56 13.50 3.85
N GLY A 588 22.60 13.94 4.57
CA GLY A 588 23.55 13.07 5.28
C GLY A 588 22.99 12.22 6.43
N ALA A 589 21.66 12.18 6.61
CA ALA A 589 21.01 11.26 7.55
C ALA A 589 21.10 9.78 7.10
N LEU A 590 21.18 9.52 5.79
CA LEU A 590 21.42 8.19 5.23
C LEU A 590 22.64 8.24 4.31
N SER A 591 23.76 7.67 4.76
CA SER A 591 25.01 7.62 3.99
C SER A 591 25.29 6.25 3.41
N CYS A 592 24.72 5.18 3.96
CA CYS A 592 24.96 3.84 3.45
C CYS A 592 23.72 2.95 3.51
N VAL A 593 23.48 2.22 2.41
CA VAL A 593 22.48 1.16 2.34
C VAL A 593 23.21 -0.18 2.20
N VAL A 594 22.99 -1.07 3.15
CA VAL A 594 23.53 -2.43 3.17
C VAL A 594 22.41 -3.41 2.83
N LEU A 595 22.59 -4.18 1.76
CA LEU A 595 21.68 -5.23 1.34
C LEU A 595 22.27 -6.58 1.77
N ALA A 596 21.67 -7.20 2.79
CA ALA A 596 22.11 -8.49 3.30
C ALA A 596 21.83 -9.64 2.32
N LYS A 597 20.88 -9.47 1.40
CA LYS A 597 20.53 -10.44 0.36
C LYS A 597 19.94 -9.72 -0.85
N LEU A 598 20.13 -10.27 -2.05
CA LEU A 598 19.39 -9.82 -3.24
C LEU A 598 17.87 -9.95 -3.02
N PRO A 599 17.08 -8.93 -3.40
CA PRO A 599 15.67 -8.79 -3.03
C PRO A 599 14.74 -9.65 -3.91
N PHE A 600 15.06 -10.94 -4.05
CA PHE A 600 14.21 -11.91 -4.72
C PHE A 600 12.94 -12.18 -3.91
N PRO A 601 11.81 -12.48 -4.58
CA PRO A 601 10.60 -12.90 -3.89
C PRO A 601 10.83 -14.21 -3.13
N ASN A 602 9.96 -14.49 -2.15
CA ASN A 602 9.95 -15.79 -1.53
C ASN A 602 9.31 -16.82 -2.47
N PHE A 603 10.16 -17.57 -3.16
CA PHE A 603 9.80 -18.58 -4.16
C PHE A 603 8.95 -19.74 -3.63
N ALA A 604 8.88 -19.91 -2.30
CA ALA A 604 8.07 -20.93 -1.65
C ALA A 604 6.68 -20.43 -1.26
N THR A 605 6.31 -19.20 -1.65
CA THR A 605 4.95 -18.71 -1.43
C THR A 605 4.01 -19.28 -2.48
N PRO A 606 2.78 -19.69 -2.10
CA PRO A 606 1.83 -20.27 -3.03
C PRO A 606 1.48 -19.41 -4.25
N ILE A 607 1.48 -18.08 -4.08
CA ILE A 607 1.25 -17.14 -5.18
C ILE A 607 2.38 -17.19 -6.22
N GLU A 608 3.63 -17.28 -5.76
CA GLU A 608 4.81 -17.35 -6.62
C GLU A 608 4.94 -18.72 -7.29
N GLU A 609 4.58 -19.80 -6.60
CA GLU A 609 4.47 -21.14 -7.20
C GLU A 609 3.38 -21.19 -8.28
N SER A 610 2.22 -20.60 -8.01
CA SER A 610 1.12 -20.53 -8.98
C SER A 610 1.48 -19.66 -10.19
N ARG A 611 2.20 -18.53 -9.96
CA ARG A 611 2.75 -17.70 -11.04
C ARG A 611 3.77 -18.47 -11.87
N ARG A 612 4.61 -19.29 -11.24
CA ARG A 612 5.60 -20.10 -11.95
C ARG A 612 4.95 -21.02 -12.97
N GLU A 613 4.02 -21.84 -12.52
CA GLU A 613 3.30 -22.76 -13.41
C GLU A 613 2.53 -22.02 -14.50
N TYR A 614 1.89 -20.91 -14.16
CA TYR A 614 1.15 -20.12 -15.13
C TYR A 614 2.04 -19.56 -16.24
N LEU A 615 3.20 -18.99 -15.89
CA LEU A 615 4.15 -18.46 -16.87
C LEU A 615 4.81 -19.58 -17.69
N GLU A 616 5.23 -20.66 -17.03
CA GLU A 616 5.86 -21.81 -17.70
C GLU A 616 4.89 -22.51 -18.66
N SER A 617 3.59 -22.58 -18.33
CA SER A 617 2.55 -23.11 -19.23
C SER A 617 2.38 -22.28 -20.52
N ARG A 618 2.84 -21.02 -20.51
CA ARG A 618 2.84 -20.11 -21.67
C ARG A 618 4.21 -20.04 -22.36
N GLY A 619 5.14 -20.92 -21.99
CA GLY A 619 6.50 -20.94 -22.55
C GLY A 619 7.39 -19.80 -22.06
N LEU A 620 7.02 -19.11 -20.97
CA LEU A 620 7.81 -18.05 -20.35
C LEU A 620 8.60 -18.60 -19.15
N SER A 621 9.82 -18.13 -18.95
CA SER A 621 10.66 -18.46 -17.81
C SER A 621 10.24 -17.63 -16.59
N TYR A 622 9.64 -18.26 -15.58
CA TYR A 622 9.31 -17.58 -14.31
C TYR A 622 10.53 -16.93 -13.66
N PHE A 623 11.69 -17.57 -13.73
CA PHE A 623 12.89 -17.03 -13.12
C PHE A 623 13.45 -15.85 -13.93
N GLU A 624 13.64 -16.02 -15.24
CA GLU A 624 14.30 -15.02 -16.09
C GLU A 624 13.36 -13.88 -16.51
N ASP A 625 12.11 -14.18 -16.84
CA ASP A 625 11.15 -13.21 -17.39
C ASP A 625 10.29 -12.51 -16.31
N HIS A 626 10.29 -13.01 -15.08
CA HIS A 626 9.50 -12.44 -13.99
C HIS A 626 10.31 -12.14 -12.72
N SER A 627 10.97 -13.14 -12.16
CA SER A 627 11.62 -13.02 -10.85
C SER A 627 12.83 -12.08 -10.86
N VAL A 628 13.69 -12.21 -11.88
CA VAL A 628 14.86 -11.35 -12.06
C VAL A 628 14.44 -9.89 -12.31
N PRO A 629 13.57 -9.56 -13.29
CA PRO A 629 13.12 -8.19 -13.51
C PRO A 629 12.50 -7.54 -12.27
N LYS A 630 11.65 -8.26 -11.55
CA LYS A 630 11.01 -7.76 -10.32
C LYS A 630 12.04 -7.46 -9.23
N ALA A 631 13.01 -8.35 -9.03
CA ALA A 631 14.08 -8.16 -8.06
C ALA A 631 15.01 -6.99 -8.45
N VAL A 632 15.29 -6.81 -9.75
CA VAL A 632 16.10 -5.67 -10.25
C VAL A 632 15.38 -4.34 -10.04
N VAL A 633 14.07 -4.26 -10.31
CA VAL A 633 13.26 -3.06 -10.02
C VAL A 633 13.32 -2.73 -8.53
N LYS A 634 13.09 -3.71 -7.66
CA LYS A 634 13.19 -3.53 -6.20
C LYS A 634 14.61 -3.15 -5.77
N PHE A 635 15.65 -3.66 -6.41
CA PHE A 635 17.03 -3.29 -6.13
C PHE A 635 17.35 -1.85 -6.54
N ARG A 636 16.95 -1.41 -7.74
CA ARG A 636 17.13 -0.03 -8.24
C ARG A 636 16.42 0.99 -7.39
N GLN A 637 15.20 0.70 -6.97
CA GLN A 637 14.47 1.54 -6.04
C GLN A 637 15.31 1.78 -4.77
N GLY A 638 16.03 0.75 -4.28
CA GLY A 638 16.86 0.77 -3.06
C GLY A 638 17.99 1.75 -3.19
N PHE A 639 18.66 1.63 -4.33
CA PHE A 639 19.72 2.52 -4.76
C PHE A 639 19.23 3.97 -4.88
N GLY A 640 18.03 4.18 -5.42
CA GLY A 640 17.44 5.50 -5.62
C GLY A 640 17.11 6.28 -4.33
N ARG A 641 17.22 5.68 -3.13
CA ARG A 641 17.06 6.42 -1.87
C ARG A 641 18.35 7.01 -1.33
N LEU A 642 19.49 6.59 -1.87
CA LEU A 642 20.81 6.97 -1.39
C LEU A 642 21.19 8.39 -1.80
N ILE A 643 20.94 8.74 -3.07
CA ILE A 643 21.33 10.03 -3.65
C ILE A 643 20.06 10.78 -4.06
N ARG A 644 19.85 11.96 -3.46
CA ARG A 644 18.67 12.81 -3.65
C ARG A 644 18.99 14.28 -3.94
N SER A 645 20.23 14.70 -3.73
CA SER A 645 20.76 16.00 -4.13
C SER A 645 22.09 15.83 -4.86
N CYS A 646 22.57 16.89 -5.52
CA CYS A 646 23.91 16.96 -6.12
C CYS A 646 25.05 16.96 -5.08
N GLU A 647 24.74 17.27 -3.81
CA GLU A 647 25.69 17.29 -2.70
C GLU A 647 25.73 15.95 -1.94
N ASP A 648 24.72 15.09 -2.14
CA ASP A 648 24.63 13.82 -1.43
C ASP A 648 25.80 12.91 -1.83
N ARG A 649 26.37 12.24 -0.83
CA ARG A 649 27.39 11.21 -1.05
C ARG A 649 27.05 9.99 -0.21
N GLY A 650 27.05 8.83 -0.85
CA GLY A 650 26.65 7.61 -0.18
C GLY A 650 27.24 6.35 -0.80
N ALA A 651 27.05 5.22 -0.12
CA ALA A 651 27.48 3.92 -0.62
C ALA A 651 26.40 2.84 -0.51
N VAL A 652 26.30 2.00 -1.53
CA VAL A 652 25.55 0.74 -1.46
C VAL A 652 26.52 -0.40 -1.25
N VAL A 653 26.26 -1.22 -0.23
CA VAL A 653 27.02 -2.43 0.05
C VAL A 653 26.13 -3.64 -0.13
N VAL A 654 26.54 -4.58 -0.98
CA VAL A 654 25.81 -5.84 -1.22
C VAL A 654 26.61 -6.98 -0.60
N LEU A 655 26.01 -7.68 0.37
CA LEU A 655 26.64 -8.79 1.09
C LEU A 655 26.34 -10.17 0.47
N ASP A 656 25.66 -10.18 -0.67
CA ASP A 656 25.23 -11.39 -1.35
C ASP A 656 26.17 -11.72 -2.52
N PRO A 657 27.07 -12.71 -2.40
CA PRO A 657 28.09 -12.99 -3.41
C PRO A 657 27.49 -13.49 -4.73
N ARG A 658 26.21 -13.88 -4.74
CA ARG A 658 25.52 -14.35 -5.96
C ARG A 658 25.43 -13.27 -7.03
N ILE A 659 25.51 -11.98 -6.66
CA ILE A 659 25.57 -10.88 -7.64
C ILE A 659 26.83 -10.93 -8.52
N LEU A 660 27.93 -11.53 -8.01
CA LEU A 660 29.18 -11.68 -8.75
C LEU A 660 29.23 -12.99 -9.54
N HIS A 661 28.78 -14.09 -8.94
CA HIS A 661 28.99 -15.44 -9.47
C HIS A 661 27.86 -15.99 -10.35
N ARG A 662 26.65 -15.41 -10.28
CA ARG A 662 25.50 -15.91 -11.05
C ARG A 662 25.28 -15.08 -12.31
N ARG A 663 24.82 -15.73 -13.39
CA ARG A 663 24.53 -15.08 -14.69
C ARG A 663 23.61 -13.87 -14.57
N TYR A 664 22.57 -13.97 -13.73
CA TYR A 664 21.62 -12.87 -13.50
C TYR A 664 22.25 -11.69 -12.75
N GLY A 665 23.38 -11.87 -12.08
CA GLY A 665 24.09 -10.79 -11.37
C GLY A 665 24.48 -9.65 -12.30
N LYS A 666 24.86 -9.97 -13.54
CA LYS A 666 25.10 -8.98 -14.59
C LYS A 666 23.86 -8.11 -14.84
N THR A 667 22.65 -8.67 -14.85
CA THR A 667 21.40 -7.91 -15.01
C THR A 667 21.18 -6.91 -13.87
N PHE A 668 21.57 -7.24 -12.63
CA PHE A 668 21.51 -6.28 -11.52
C PHE A 668 22.51 -5.14 -11.70
N LEU A 669 23.73 -5.44 -12.12
CA LEU A 669 24.81 -4.46 -12.29
C LEU A 669 24.57 -3.54 -13.50
N ASP A 670 24.14 -4.10 -14.62
CA ASP A 670 23.80 -3.35 -15.84
C ASP A 670 22.60 -2.41 -15.60
N ALA A 671 21.75 -2.76 -14.63
CA ALA A 671 20.60 -1.95 -14.25
C ALA A 671 20.93 -0.87 -13.21
N LEU A 672 22.16 -0.76 -12.70
CA LEU A 672 22.56 0.36 -11.84
C LEU A 672 23.13 1.51 -12.67
N PRO A 673 22.99 2.77 -12.21
CA PRO A 673 23.77 3.85 -12.79
C PRO A 673 25.27 3.58 -12.58
N ARG A 674 26.12 4.19 -13.42
CA ARG A 674 27.58 4.07 -13.27
C ARG A 674 28.00 4.67 -11.94
N CYS A 675 28.49 3.84 -11.02
CA CYS A 675 28.95 4.23 -9.70
C CYS A 675 30.41 3.82 -9.49
N ARG A 676 31.09 4.46 -8.53
CA ARG A 676 32.47 4.12 -8.16
C ARG A 676 32.49 2.74 -7.53
N LYS A 677 33.08 1.76 -8.21
CA LYS A 677 33.28 0.42 -7.64
C LYS A 677 34.35 0.47 -6.57
N LEU A 678 34.03 -0.06 -5.41
CA LEU A 678 34.93 -0.18 -4.26
C LEU A 678 35.29 -1.66 -4.10
N SER A 679 36.57 -1.93 -3.88
CA SER A 679 37.09 -3.30 -3.78
C SER A 679 37.11 -3.83 -2.35
N SER A 680 37.12 -2.94 -1.34
CA SER A 680 37.24 -3.32 0.07
C SER A 680 36.53 -2.36 1.02
N ILE A 681 36.43 -2.73 2.30
CA ILE A 681 35.88 -1.87 3.37
C ILE A 681 36.81 -0.68 3.65
N GLU A 682 38.12 -0.85 3.45
CA GLU A 682 39.11 0.21 3.59
C GLU A 682 38.93 1.26 2.49
N GLU A 683 38.64 0.85 1.25
CA GLU A 683 38.24 1.79 0.18
C GLU A 683 36.90 2.46 0.46
N LEU A 684 35.94 1.77 1.09
CA LEU A 684 34.68 2.38 1.54
C LEU A 684 34.92 3.47 2.59
N GLU A 685 35.79 3.22 3.55
CA GLU A 685 36.18 4.24 4.54
C GLU A 685 36.89 5.43 3.88
N GLY A 686 37.82 5.15 2.95
CA GLY A 686 38.49 6.17 2.13
C GLY A 686 37.50 7.01 1.32
N PHE A 687 36.49 6.38 0.71
CA PHE A 687 35.43 7.07 -0.01
C PHE A 687 34.68 8.09 0.85
N PHE A 688 34.47 7.85 2.15
CA PHE A 688 33.84 8.84 3.05
C PHE A 688 34.85 9.83 3.68
N ARG A 689 36.15 9.57 3.59
CA ARG A 689 37.22 10.49 4.02
C ARG A 689 37.56 11.52 2.94
N ASP A 690 37.68 11.09 1.69
CA ASP A 690 38.00 11.93 0.51
C ASP A 690 36.87 12.91 0.12
N GLY A 691 35.78 12.95 0.89
CA GLY A 691 34.60 13.76 0.61
C GLY A 691 34.25 14.79 1.67
N ARG A 692 35.15 15.00 2.64
CA ARG A 692 35.00 16.02 3.67
C ARG A 692 35.92 17.19 3.44
#